data_AF-A0A353P1X5-F1
#
_entry.id   AF-A0A353P1X5-F1
#
_cell.length_a   1.000
_cell.length_b   1.000
_cell.length_c   1.000
_cell.angle_alpha   90.00
_cell.angle_beta   90.00
_cell.angle_gamma   90.00
#
_symmetry.space_group_name_H-M   'P 1'
#
loop_
_entity.id
_entity.type
_entity.pdbx_description
1 polymer ?
#
loop_
_entity_poly.entity_id
_entity_poly.type
_entity_poly.pdbx_seq_one_letter_code
_entity_poly.pdbx_strand_id
1 'polypeptide(L)'
;MKKLLVFVFVLQSLIWPAFSMSYSPVTQVSETSVSISKSSAIDSAVQEIIKGNFDAAGKIAQKADGNNPAASDISAIVSDYNKLQKTIEQSRKESYEKELAELKKFKSAPENNEPNLLEVFPVIIKARDFAGESHKDALLNQPYVKETITRAKEQAQEFESKGEYLDALLYCYSWLAILYEDDKTYQDKKEQLEEKAIIHGSLQDSPCESTADRYEKITPEIFSRSLDMLEYGYVEPFRYRDMTGKVFRRLNYLAEVLSFWKSTKDSIKIDFNQSEIPNFAAGINALDKEYNSDSASVMSRDQYVKLFKNVMELNSLTIKLPQEILIWHFGDASLNSLDPHTTIIWPKQVEDFEKNMTNEFTGIGVEISKEDGLLKAVSLVPGAPAYYSGLDAGDIIEKVNGEETKEMSITCAVSKITGPAGTKVKLTVRRPDEEQTREIEITRAKIVVPTTRGWSRDDSGNWLYFIDEKNKIGYVRVTQFSASTAADLDSILTKLETEGMKSLILDLRFNTGGYLQSAADITDLFVEKGVMVSTQPRVGLPTWETAEKKGTHPNYPIVILINSSSASASEIVSGALSDKSFSRATLVGEQTYGKGSVQTISDYPGSGAQLKYTMAYYHLPSGQRVNDRHSMQKQNRKDWGIMPDVKIELVGDETKKMLEIERDNDVLAGANHDKNKSKLNRHTLEETLTSDYQLTTAILVARAKLIQSGLKK
;
A
#
# COMPACT_ATOMS: atom_id res chain seq x y z
N MET A 1 43.86 -14.44 45.91
CA MET A 1 44.62 -14.01 44.72
C MET A 1 43.58 -13.57 43.70
N LYS A 2 43.25 -12.27 43.66
CA LYS A 2 43.82 -11.22 42.78
C LYS A 2 43.30 -11.36 41.34
N LYS A 3 42.75 -10.36 40.65
CA LYS A 3 42.30 -8.94 40.83
C LYS A 3 41.66 -8.61 39.45
N LEU A 4 40.48 -8.04 39.21
CA LEU A 4 39.71 -6.91 39.75
C LEU A 4 40.14 -5.51 39.22
N LEU A 5 39.17 -4.82 38.54
CA LEU A 5 38.88 -3.36 38.52
C LEU A 5 39.87 -2.41 37.74
N VAL A 6 39.59 -1.20 37.19
CA VAL A 6 38.40 -0.32 36.95
C VAL A 6 38.85 1.05 36.32
N PHE A 7 37.90 1.85 35.80
CA PHE A 7 37.84 3.35 35.58
C PHE A 7 38.81 4.08 34.62
N VAL A 8 38.39 4.97 33.69
CA VAL A 8 37.81 6.36 33.71
C VAL A 8 38.81 7.49 34.02
N PHE A 9 38.71 8.59 33.22
CA PHE A 9 39.28 9.97 33.31
C PHE A 9 40.68 10.15 32.70
N VAL A 10 41.14 11.25 32.05
CA VAL A 10 40.66 12.49 31.40
C VAL A 10 41.90 13.45 31.36
N LEU A 11 41.92 14.41 30.43
CA LEU A 11 42.68 15.70 30.42
C LEU A 11 44.16 15.78 29.98
N GLN A 12 44.37 16.83 29.14
CA GLN A 12 45.51 17.77 29.04
C GLN A 12 46.80 17.29 28.36
N SER A 13 47.58 18.10 27.61
CA SER A 13 47.54 19.45 27.02
C SER A 13 48.94 19.67 26.36
N LEU A 14 49.21 20.88 25.80
CA LEU A 14 50.50 21.48 25.37
C LEU A 14 50.56 21.69 23.82
N ILE A 15 50.85 22.86 23.20
CA ILE A 15 51.47 24.15 23.59
C ILE A 15 51.06 25.26 22.58
N TRP A 16 51.05 26.51 23.09
CA TRP A 16 50.79 27.86 22.51
C TRP A 16 51.94 28.42 21.61
N PRO A 17 51.95 29.67 21.03
CA PRO A 17 51.47 30.99 21.53
C PRO A 17 50.64 31.84 20.52
N ALA A 18 49.66 32.65 20.92
CA ALA A 18 49.64 33.94 21.65
C ALA A 18 49.83 35.19 20.75
N PHE A 19 48.75 35.99 20.64
CA PHE A 19 48.82 37.46 20.64
C PHE A 19 47.54 38.02 21.30
N SER A 20 47.73 38.98 22.19
CA SER A 20 46.79 39.52 23.16
C SER A 20 46.19 40.86 22.71
N MET A 21 44.97 41.19 23.18
CA MET A 21 44.71 42.47 23.88
C MET A 21 43.30 42.51 24.53
N SER A 22 43.34 42.67 25.87
CA SER A 22 42.42 43.36 26.80
C SER A 22 40.89 43.26 26.68
N TYR A 23 40.26 42.72 27.74
CA TYR A 23 38.92 43.12 28.21
C TYR A 23 38.98 43.48 29.71
N SER A 24 38.32 44.57 30.10
CA SER A 24 37.89 44.86 31.47
C SER A 24 36.51 44.25 31.74
N PRO A 25 36.15 43.91 32.99
CA PRO A 25 34.98 43.09 33.30
C PRO A 25 33.71 43.93 33.48
N VAL A 26 32.59 43.43 32.96
CA VAL A 26 31.25 43.94 33.31
C VAL A 26 30.41 42.77 33.81
N THR A 27 30.19 42.80 35.12
CA THR A 27 29.04 42.37 35.94
C THR A 27 28.06 41.33 35.37
N GLN A 28 27.85 40.29 36.19
CA GLN A 28 26.68 39.41 36.20
C GLN A 28 25.39 40.21 35.98
N VAL A 29 24.59 39.76 34.99
CA VAL A 29 23.19 40.13 34.87
C VAL A 29 22.34 38.89 35.09
N SER A 30 21.41 39.06 36.02
CA SER A 30 20.32 38.21 36.47
C SER A 30 19.56 37.46 35.37
N GLU A 31 19.09 36.27 35.74
CA GLU A 31 17.95 35.58 35.12
C GLU A 31 16.82 36.58 34.83
N THR A 32 16.67 36.93 33.56
CA THR A 32 15.48 37.61 33.07
C THR A 32 14.54 36.54 32.57
N SER A 33 13.44 36.36 33.30
CA SER A 33 12.26 35.67 32.84
C SER A 33 11.83 36.28 31.49
N VAL A 34 12.01 35.51 30.41
CA VAL A 34 11.48 35.88 29.10
C VAL A 34 9.97 35.91 29.24
N SER A 35 9.39 37.11 29.25
CA SER A 35 7.96 37.32 29.11
C SER A 35 7.57 36.88 27.70
N ILE A 36 7.19 35.62 27.56
CA ILE A 36 6.52 35.09 26.37
C ILE A 36 5.28 35.97 26.17
N SER A 37 5.25 36.78 25.10
CA SER A 37 4.06 37.55 24.75
C SER A 37 2.85 36.60 24.66
N LYS A 38 1.65 37.05 25.05
CA LYS A 38 0.46 36.18 25.09
C LYS A 38 0.15 35.51 23.73
N SER A 39 0.46 36.19 22.61
CA SER A 39 0.36 35.65 21.25
C SER A 39 1.36 34.51 21.00
N SER A 40 2.60 34.64 21.49
CA SER A 40 3.62 33.58 21.34
C SER A 40 3.34 32.32 22.17
N ALA A 41 2.59 32.41 23.28
CA ALA A 41 2.20 31.23 24.07
C ALA A 41 1.14 30.38 23.35
N ILE A 42 0.13 31.03 22.74
CA ILE A 42 -0.90 30.33 21.95
C ILE A 42 -0.28 29.69 20.71
N ASP A 43 0.60 30.42 20.00
CA ASP A 43 1.31 29.87 18.84
C ASP A 43 2.16 28.65 19.24
N SER A 44 2.89 28.74 20.36
CA SER A 44 3.67 27.60 20.89
C SER A 44 2.79 26.40 21.21
N ALA A 45 1.61 26.60 21.81
CA ALA A 45 0.68 25.51 22.09
C ALA A 45 0.15 24.85 20.81
N VAL A 46 -0.18 25.63 19.78
CA VAL A 46 -0.58 25.09 18.46
C VAL A 46 0.57 24.32 17.81
N GLN A 47 1.81 24.82 17.90
CA GLN A 47 2.98 24.10 17.38
C GLN A 47 3.16 22.74 18.06
N GLU A 48 2.90 22.64 19.36
CA GLU A 48 2.94 21.35 20.05
C GLU A 48 1.81 20.41 19.59
N ILE A 49 0.59 20.90 19.32
CA ILE A 49 -0.48 20.09 18.72
C ILE A 49 -0.08 19.57 17.34
N ILE A 50 0.51 20.42 16.50
CA ILE A 50 0.94 20.06 15.14
C ILE A 50 2.03 18.98 15.15
N LYS A 51 2.83 18.90 16.22
CA LYS A 51 3.84 17.85 16.46
C LYS A 51 3.28 16.62 17.19
N GLY A 52 1.98 16.57 17.46
CA GLY A 52 1.33 15.49 18.22
C GLY A 52 1.50 15.57 19.75
N ASN A 53 2.08 16.64 20.29
CA ASN A 53 2.36 16.82 21.72
C ASN A 53 1.19 17.53 22.45
N PHE A 54 0.00 16.94 22.44
CA PHE A 54 -1.22 17.53 23.02
C PHE A 54 -1.11 17.84 24.53
N ASP A 55 -0.40 17.01 25.29
CA ASP A 55 -0.17 17.26 26.73
C ASP A 55 0.69 18.50 26.99
N ALA A 56 1.72 18.72 26.16
CA ALA A 56 2.56 19.90 26.24
C ALA A 56 1.75 21.15 25.86
N ALA A 57 0.95 21.05 24.80
CA ALA A 57 0.04 22.12 24.39
C ALA A 57 -0.95 22.51 25.50
N GLY A 58 -1.55 21.54 26.20
CA GLY A 58 -2.45 21.79 27.32
C GLY A 58 -1.77 22.53 28.47
N LYS A 59 -0.54 22.12 28.83
CA LYS A 59 0.27 22.81 29.86
C LYS A 59 0.62 24.25 29.47
N ILE A 60 0.87 24.50 28.18
CA ILE A 60 1.16 25.86 27.68
C ILE A 60 -0.13 26.70 27.70
N ALA A 61 -1.25 26.15 27.25
CA ALA A 61 -2.54 26.83 27.22
C ALA A 61 -3.03 27.22 28.63
N GLN A 62 -2.86 26.35 29.63
CA GLN A 62 -3.19 26.66 31.03
C GLN A 62 -2.33 27.79 31.63
N LYS A 63 -1.09 27.94 31.16
CA LYS A 63 -0.20 29.04 31.58
C LYS A 63 -0.49 30.34 30.85
N ALA A 64 -1.17 30.28 29.70
CA ALA A 64 -1.71 31.46 29.05
C ALA A 64 -2.91 31.97 29.86
N ASP A 65 -3.08 33.30 29.90
CA ASP A 65 -4.16 33.98 30.62
C ASP A 65 -5.53 33.29 30.45
N GLY A 66 -6.14 32.83 31.55
CA GLY A 66 -7.38 32.05 31.55
C GLY A 66 -8.60 32.77 30.97
N ASN A 67 -8.50 34.09 30.73
CA ASN A 67 -9.52 34.88 30.05
C ASN A 67 -9.31 34.99 28.53
N ASN A 68 -8.26 34.40 27.96
CA ASN A 68 -8.03 34.40 26.52
C ASN A 68 -8.89 33.31 25.83
N PRO A 69 -9.84 33.67 24.94
CA PRO A 69 -10.68 32.70 24.23
C PRO A 69 -9.87 31.64 23.48
N ALA A 70 -8.74 32.01 22.86
CA ALA A 70 -7.88 31.07 22.15
C ALA A 70 -7.22 30.05 23.09
N ALA A 71 -6.91 30.42 24.34
CA ALA A 71 -6.40 29.47 25.33
C ALA A 71 -7.47 28.47 25.76
N SER A 72 -8.73 28.94 25.86
CA SER A 72 -9.88 28.08 26.15
C SER A 72 -10.15 27.11 25.01
N ASP A 73 -10.12 27.57 23.76
CA ASP A 73 -10.31 26.74 22.58
C ASP A 73 -9.22 25.66 22.45
N ILE A 74 -7.95 26.01 22.69
CA ILE A 74 -6.86 25.02 22.74
C ILE A 74 -7.08 24.01 23.86
N SER A 75 -7.49 24.46 25.06
CA SER A 75 -7.77 23.56 26.18
C SER A 75 -8.92 22.60 25.86
N ALA A 76 -9.94 23.05 25.12
CA ALA A 76 -11.03 22.22 24.63
C ALA A 76 -10.52 21.18 23.62
N ILE A 77 -9.69 21.58 22.64
CA ILE A 77 -9.06 20.65 21.69
C ILE A 77 -8.25 19.56 22.40
N VAL A 78 -7.44 19.93 23.40
CA VAL A 78 -6.66 18.98 24.20
C VAL A 78 -7.56 18.05 25.02
N SER A 79 -8.65 18.57 25.58
CA SER A 79 -9.64 17.75 26.29
C SER A 79 -10.33 16.74 25.35
N ASP A 80 -10.72 17.16 24.15
CA ASP A 80 -11.35 16.29 23.14
C ASP A 80 -10.38 15.18 22.68
N TYR A 81 -9.10 15.52 22.46
CA TYR A 81 -8.06 14.54 22.16
C TYR A 81 -7.85 13.55 23.29
N ASN A 82 -7.78 14.01 24.54
CA ASN A 82 -7.62 13.14 25.71
C ASN A 82 -8.84 12.23 25.92
N LYS A 83 -10.04 12.70 25.58
CA LYS A 83 -11.25 11.86 25.58
C LYS A 83 -11.16 10.79 24.49
N LEU A 84 -10.74 11.16 23.27
CA LEU A 84 -10.51 10.22 22.17
C LEU A 84 -9.51 9.13 22.56
N GLN A 85 -8.34 9.50 23.10
CA GLN A 85 -7.33 8.52 23.54
C GLN A 85 -7.87 7.54 24.57
N LYS A 86 -8.62 8.02 25.58
CA LYS A 86 -9.28 7.14 26.55
C LYS A 86 -10.31 6.21 25.91
N THR A 87 -11.08 6.69 24.93
CA THR A 87 -12.03 5.86 24.19
C THR A 87 -11.30 4.78 23.40
N ILE A 88 -10.19 5.11 22.73
CA ILE A 88 -9.35 4.15 22.01
C ILE A 88 -8.83 3.09 22.97
N GLU A 89 -8.18 3.50 24.07
CA GLU A 89 -7.64 2.59 25.08
C GLU A 89 -8.69 1.64 25.65
N GLN A 90 -9.86 2.18 26.02
CA GLN A 90 -10.95 1.39 26.56
C GLN A 90 -11.53 0.42 25.52
N SER A 91 -11.80 0.89 24.29
CA SER A 91 -12.32 0.05 23.21
C SER A 91 -11.36 -1.07 22.85
N ARG A 92 -10.05 -0.79 22.75
CA ARG A 92 -9.03 -1.80 22.46
C ARG A 92 -8.91 -2.80 23.61
N LYS A 93 -8.98 -2.35 24.86
CA LYS A 93 -8.98 -3.25 26.02
C LYS A 93 -10.19 -4.20 26.02
N GLU A 94 -11.38 -3.68 25.76
CA GLU A 94 -12.61 -4.49 25.68
C GLU A 94 -12.54 -5.51 24.54
N SER A 95 -12.07 -5.09 23.36
CA SER A 95 -11.85 -6.01 22.24
C SER A 95 -10.79 -7.06 22.56
N TYR A 96 -9.68 -6.69 23.20
CA TYR A 96 -8.66 -7.64 23.64
C TYR A 96 -9.22 -8.69 24.61
N GLU A 97 -9.99 -8.28 25.62
CA GLU A 97 -10.62 -9.20 26.58
C GLU A 97 -11.64 -10.12 25.91
N LYS A 98 -12.39 -9.61 24.92
CA LYS A 98 -13.32 -10.39 24.10
C LYS A 98 -12.59 -11.46 23.30
N GLU A 99 -11.53 -11.11 22.57
CA GLU A 99 -10.78 -12.08 21.78
C GLU A 99 -10.08 -13.13 22.68
N LEU A 100 -9.58 -12.73 23.86
CA LEU A 100 -9.07 -13.69 24.85
C LEU A 100 -10.15 -14.66 25.35
N ALA A 101 -11.41 -14.19 25.51
CA ALA A 101 -12.52 -15.06 25.86
C ALA A 101 -12.86 -16.04 24.74
N GLU A 102 -12.78 -15.61 23.48
CA GLU A 102 -12.98 -16.46 22.31
C GLU A 102 -11.88 -17.53 22.19
N LEU A 103 -10.61 -17.16 22.39
CA LEU A 103 -9.50 -18.13 22.43
C LEU A 103 -9.69 -19.20 23.51
N LYS A 104 -10.27 -18.85 24.65
CA LYS A 104 -10.59 -19.83 25.70
C LYS A 104 -11.66 -20.83 25.27
N LYS A 105 -12.63 -20.42 24.43
CA LYS A 105 -13.65 -21.34 23.89
C LYS A 105 -13.01 -22.39 22.99
N PHE A 106 -12.11 -21.97 22.11
CA PHE A 106 -11.36 -22.88 21.24
C PHE A 106 -10.51 -23.87 22.04
N LYS A 107 -9.84 -23.41 23.10
CA LYS A 107 -9.11 -24.31 24.02
C LYS A 107 -10.02 -25.34 24.69
N SER A 108 -11.27 -25.00 24.98
CA SER A 108 -12.23 -25.90 25.66
C SER A 108 -12.99 -26.83 24.71
N ALA A 109 -12.71 -26.79 23.40
CA ALA A 109 -13.37 -27.63 22.43
C ALA A 109 -13.04 -29.13 22.66
N PRO A 110 -13.99 -30.06 22.50
CA PRO A 110 -13.72 -31.49 22.59
C PRO A 110 -12.69 -31.95 21.56
N GLU A 111 -11.89 -32.98 21.85
CA GLU A 111 -10.86 -33.53 20.94
C GLU A 111 -11.40 -33.88 19.54
N ASN A 112 -12.67 -34.31 19.45
CA ASN A 112 -13.32 -34.65 18.17
C ASN A 112 -13.83 -33.42 17.38
N ASN A 113 -13.64 -32.22 17.89
CA ASN A 113 -14.10 -30.96 17.28
C ASN A 113 -13.04 -29.86 17.48
N GLU A 114 -11.78 -30.21 17.23
CA GLU A 114 -10.68 -29.27 17.35
C GLU A 114 -10.82 -28.15 16.30
N PRO A 115 -10.73 -26.86 16.69
CA PRO A 115 -10.91 -25.75 15.77
C PRO A 115 -9.86 -25.74 14.64
N ASN A 116 -10.29 -25.30 13.46
CA ASN A 116 -9.41 -25.13 12.31
C ASN A 116 -8.50 -23.90 12.53
N LEU A 117 -7.25 -23.96 12.06
CA LEU A 117 -6.32 -22.83 12.08
C LEU A 117 -6.90 -21.56 11.44
N LEU A 118 -7.72 -21.71 10.39
CA LEU A 118 -8.44 -20.61 9.75
C LEU A 118 -9.42 -19.88 10.69
N GLU A 119 -9.91 -20.55 11.73
CA GLU A 119 -10.80 -19.96 12.73
C GLU A 119 -10.01 -19.36 13.89
N VAL A 120 -8.91 -20.02 14.29
CA VAL A 120 -8.12 -19.65 15.47
C VAL A 120 -7.18 -18.48 15.19
N PHE A 121 -6.43 -18.49 14.08
CA PHE A 121 -5.44 -17.44 13.78
C PHE A 121 -6.03 -16.03 13.72
N PRO A 122 -7.18 -15.78 13.06
CA PRO A 122 -7.80 -14.46 13.06
C PRO A 122 -8.06 -13.93 14.48
N VAL A 123 -8.49 -14.78 15.41
CA VAL A 123 -8.72 -14.40 16.81
C VAL A 123 -7.40 -14.10 17.53
N ILE A 124 -6.34 -14.89 17.31
CA ILE A 124 -5.01 -14.61 17.88
C ILE A 124 -4.47 -13.28 17.35
N ILE A 125 -4.59 -13.02 16.04
CA ILE A 125 -4.15 -11.77 15.42
C ILE A 125 -4.92 -10.58 15.99
N LYS A 126 -6.25 -10.65 16.06
CA LYS A 126 -7.06 -9.58 16.66
C LYS A 126 -6.67 -9.33 18.11
N ALA A 127 -6.48 -10.39 18.90
CA ALA A 127 -5.98 -10.24 20.27
C ALA A 127 -4.60 -9.57 20.31
N ARG A 128 -3.68 -9.91 19.39
CA ARG A 128 -2.35 -9.27 19.31
C ARG A 128 -2.45 -7.79 18.91
N ASP A 129 -3.32 -7.46 17.98
CA ASP A 129 -3.51 -6.09 17.47
C ASP A 129 -4.06 -5.16 18.56
N PHE A 130 -5.00 -5.65 19.37
CA PHE A 130 -5.57 -4.91 20.49
C PHE A 130 -4.70 -4.92 21.76
N ALA A 131 -3.70 -5.79 21.83
CA ALA A 131 -2.79 -5.88 22.97
C ALA A 131 -1.79 -4.71 22.99
N GLY A 132 -1.66 -4.06 24.15
CA GLY A 132 -0.50 -3.20 24.42
C GLY A 132 0.81 -3.98 24.34
N GLU A 133 1.94 -3.31 24.10
CA GLU A 133 3.26 -3.97 23.88
C GLU A 133 3.59 -5.04 24.93
N SER A 134 3.36 -4.75 26.22
CA SER A 134 3.62 -5.70 27.32
C SER A 134 2.77 -6.97 27.29
N HIS A 135 1.63 -6.95 26.60
CA HIS A 135 0.67 -8.06 26.51
C HIS A 135 0.86 -8.91 25.25
N LYS A 136 1.52 -8.38 24.20
CA LYS A 136 1.80 -9.14 22.97
C LYS A 136 2.67 -10.36 23.26
N ASP A 137 3.74 -10.19 24.04
CA ASP A 137 4.60 -11.30 24.45
C ASP A 137 3.88 -12.30 25.34
N ALA A 138 3.00 -11.83 26.23
CA ALA A 138 2.22 -12.69 27.11
C ALA A 138 1.23 -13.56 26.30
N LEU A 139 0.58 -12.98 25.27
CA LEU A 139 -0.31 -13.69 24.35
C LEU A 139 0.44 -14.81 23.60
N LEU A 140 1.59 -14.49 22.99
CA LEU A 140 2.41 -15.48 22.27
C LEU A 140 2.97 -16.58 23.18
N ASN A 141 3.11 -16.30 24.48
CA ASN A 141 3.58 -17.26 25.46
C ASN A 141 2.49 -18.17 26.03
N GLN A 142 1.21 -17.94 25.71
CA GLN A 142 0.13 -18.81 26.16
C GLN A 142 0.29 -20.23 25.60
N PRO A 143 0.11 -21.29 26.42
CA PRO A 143 0.29 -22.67 25.98
C PRO A 143 -0.51 -23.04 24.72
N TYR A 144 -1.79 -22.63 24.65
CA TYR A 144 -2.65 -22.91 23.51
C TYR A 144 -2.21 -22.21 22.23
N VAL A 145 -1.69 -20.98 22.33
CA VAL A 145 -1.14 -20.25 21.17
C VAL A 145 0.13 -20.94 20.66
N LYS A 146 1.03 -21.38 21.56
CA LYS A 146 2.22 -22.17 21.20
C LYS A 146 1.88 -23.50 20.53
N GLU A 147 0.87 -24.19 21.04
CA GLU A 147 0.34 -25.41 20.45
C GLU A 147 -0.25 -25.14 19.05
N THR A 148 -1.06 -24.10 18.89
CA THR A 148 -1.62 -23.68 17.59
C THR A 148 -0.51 -23.39 16.57
N ILE A 149 0.54 -22.69 16.97
CA ILE A 149 1.72 -22.42 16.13
C ILE A 149 2.45 -23.71 15.74
N THR A 150 2.52 -24.68 16.66
CA THR A 150 3.17 -25.98 16.41
C THR A 150 2.35 -26.78 15.40
N ARG A 151 1.03 -26.89 15.60
CA ARG A 151 0.08 -27.47 14.64
C ARG A 151 0.18 -26.82 13.26
N ALA A 152 0.27 -25.50 13.19
CA ALA A 152 0.43 -24.78 11.92
C ALA A 152 1.72 -25.16 11.18
N LYS A 153 2.83 -25.34 11.90
CA LYS A 153 4.09 -25.79 11.29
C LYS A 153 4.00 -27.23 10.78
N GLU A 154 3.39 -28.11 11.55
CA GLU A 154 3.18 -29.52 11.18
C GLU A 154 2.25 -29.64 9.96
N GLN A 155 1.14 -28.90 9.97
CA GLN A 155 0.20 -28.86 8.85
C GLN A 155 0.82 -28.25 7.59
N ALA A 156 1.64 -27.20 7.73
CA ALA A 156 2.38 -26.65 6.60
C ALA A 156 3.37 -27.68 6.02
N GLN A 157 4.08 -28.46 6.86
CA GLN A 157 4.95 -29.54 6.38
C GLN A 157 4.17 -30.61 5.63
N GLU A 158 2.96 -30.94 6.09
CA GLU A 158 2.07 -31.87 5.39
C GLU A 158 1.67 -31.33 4.02
N PHE A 159 1.21 -30.09 3.93
CA PHE A 159 0.87 -29.42 2.66
C PHE A 159 2.08 -29.40 1.71
N GLU A 160 3.25 -28.99 2.19
CA GLU A 160 4.48 -28.97 1.39
C GLU A 160 4.86 -30.37 0.88
N SER A 161 4.65 -31.43 1.67
CA SER A 161 4.94 -32.81 1.26
C SER A 161 4.03 -33.33 0.13
N LYS A 162 2.92 -32.62 -0.13
CA LYS A 162 1.97 -32.90 -1.22
C LYS A 162 2.11 -31.95 -2.40
N GLY A 163 2.98 -30.94 -2.31
CA GLY A 163 3.08 -29.84 -3.29
C GLY A 163 1.99 -28.78 -3.15
N GLU A 164 1.23 -28.78 -2.06
CA GLU A 164 0.11 -27.87 -1.77
C GLU A 164 0.64 -26.54 -1.19
N TYR A 165 1.55 -25.87 -1.93
CA TYR A 165 2.28 -24.69 -1.44
C TYR A 165 1.38 -23.48 -1.13
N LEU A 166 0.32 -23.30 -1.90
CA LEU A 166 -0.65 -22.23 -1.68
C LEU A 166 -1.40 -22.45 -0.35
N ASP A 167 -1.75 -23.69 -0.02
CA ASP A 167 -2.42 -24.01 1.25
C ASP A 167 -1.47 -23.84 2.44
N ALA A 168 -0.21 -24.28 2.31
CA ALA A 168 0.83 -24.03 3.32
C ALA A 168 1.04 -22.52 3.57
N LEU A 169 0.99 -21.71 2.50
CA LEU A 169 1.08 -20.26 2.59
C LEU A 169 -0.14 -19.64 3.26
N LEU A 170 -1.34 -19.90 2.75
CA LEU A 170 -2.58 -19.22 3.16
C LEU A 170 -3.04 -19.64 4.54
N TYR A 171 -2.94 -20.94 4.87
CA TYR A 171 -3.46 -21.48 6.12
C TYR A 171 -2.46 -21.43 7.27
N CYS A 172 -1.17 -21.27 6.98
CA CYS A 172 -0.12 -21.33 8.00
C CYS A 172 0.83 -20.12 7.94
N TYR A 173 1.71 -20.05 6.93
CA TYR A 173 2.85 -19.11 6.98
C TYR A 173 2.49 -17.64 6.79
N SER A 174 1.37 -17.31 6.15
CA SER A 174 0.86 -15.93 6.12
C SER A 174 0.52 -15.44 7.53
N TRP A 175 -0.15 -16.28 8.33
CA TRP A 175 -0.48 -15.94 9.71
C TRP A 175 0.75 -15.88 10.61
N LEU A 176 1.67 -16.84 10.47
CA LEU A 176 2.91 -16.87 11.25
C LEU A 176 3.81 -15.66 10.96
N ALA A 177 3.91 -15.25 9.69
CA ALA A 177 4.65 -14.06 9.30
C ALA A 177 4.01 -12.76 9.83
N ILE A 178 2.67 -12.71 9.97
CA ILE A 178 2.01 -11.57 10.63
C ILE A 178 2.31 -11.59 12.13
N LEU A 179 2.17 -12.74 12.80
CA LEU A 179 2.44 -12.89 14.25
C LEU A 179 3.87 -12.52 14.62
N TYR A 180 4.83 -12.89 13.77
CA TYR A 180 6.27 -12.70 13.96
C TYR A 180 6.85 -11.77 12.89
N GLU A 181 6.36 -10.53 12.85
CA GLU A 181 6.71 -9.54 11.82
C GLU A 181 8.21 -9.25 11.68
N ASP A 182 8.97 -9.28 12.79
CA ASP A 182 10.42 -9.03 12.80
C ASP A 182 11.26 -10.32 12.69
N ASP A 183 10.65 -11.52 12.63
CA ASP A 183 11.38 -12.80 12.51
C ASP A 183 11.57 -13.20 11.04
N LYS A 184 12.81 -13.05 10.57
CA LYS A 184 13.20 -13.37 9.19
C LYS A 184 12.92 -14.83 8.81
N THR A 185 12.92 -15.76 9.76
CA THR A 185 12.64 -17.18 9.46
C THR A 185 11.24 -17.37 8.87
N TYR A 186 10.24 -16.70 9.46
CA TYR A 186 8.87 -16.78 8.97
C TYR A 186 8.66 -15.93 7.72
N GLN A 187 9.31 -14.76 7.62
CA GLN A 187 9.26 -13.92 6.42
C GLN A 187 9.86 -14.65 5.21
N ASP A 188 11.06 -15.21 5.34
CA ASP A 188 11.76 -15.92 4.28
C ASP A 188 10.98 -17.19 3.85
N LYS A 189 10.37 -17.89 4.80
CA LYS A 189 9.57 -19.08 4.51
C LYS A 189 8.23 -18.74 3.82
N LYS A 190 7.60 -17.61 4.20
CA LYS A 190 6.45 -17.06 3.50
C LYS A 190 6.83 -16.71 2.05
N GLU A 191 7.92 -15.97 1.83
CA GLU A 191 8.42 -15.62 0.49
C GLU A 191 8.72 -16.87 -0.35
N GLN A 192 9.35 -17.89 0.24
CA GLN A 192 9.59 -19.18 -0.43
C GLN A 192 8.28 -19.84 -0.89
N LEU A 193 7.26 -19.89 -0.03
CA LEU A 193 5.97 -20.52 -0.38
C LEU A 193 5.19 -19.70 -1.41
N GLU A 194 5.25 -18.36 -1.31
CA GLU A 194 4.72 -17.45 -2.33
C GLU A 194 5.36 -17.71 -3.70
N GLU A 195 6.68 -17.80 -3.77
CA GLU A 195 7.37 -18.09 -5.03
C GLU A 195 6.96 -19.44 -5.62
N LYS A 196 6.84 -20.49 -4.79
CA LYS A 196 6.40 -21.83 -5.23
C LYS A 196 4.94 -21.84 -5.67
N ALA A 197 4.06 -21.15 -4.97
CA ALA A 197 2.65 -21.02 -5.33
C ALA A 197 2.48 -20.27 -6.67
N ILE A 198 3.26 -19.20 -6.88
CA ILE A 198 3.30 -18.47 -8.17
C ILE A 198 3.75 -19.41 -9.30
N ILE A 199 4.82 -20.20 -9.08
CA ILE A 199 5.28 -21.16 -10.08
C ILE A 199 4.17 -22.18 -10.38
N HIS A 200 3.58 -22.80 -9.35
CA HIS A 200 2.49 -23.75 -9.54
C HIS A 200 1.33 -23.15 -10.35
N GLY A 201 0.87 -21.95 -9.97
CA GLY A 201 -0.20 -21.25 -10.70
C GLY A 201 0.17 -20.89 -12.14
N SER A 202 1.44 -20.58 -12.41
CA SER A 202 1.93 -20.28 -13.76
C SER A 202 1.95 -21.49 -14.71
N LEU A 203 1.85 -22.71 -14.17
CA LEU A 203 1.76 -23.96 -14.93
C LEU A 203 0.31 -24.45 -15.07
N GLN A 204 -0.64 -23.80 -14.38
CA GLN A 204 -2.03 -24.20 -14.33
C GLN A 204 -2.88 -23.39 -15.33
N ASP A 205 -3.80 -24.07 -16.01
CA ASP A 205 -4.80 -23.42 -16.84
C ASP A 205 -5.89 -22.77 -15.97
N SER A 206 -6.45 -21.67 -16.45
CA SER A 206 -7.58 -20.99 -15.81
C SER A 206 -8.73 -20.83 -16.80
N PRO A 207 -9.96 -20.50 -16.33
CA PRO A 207 -11.08 -20.22 -17.23
C PRO A 207 -10.85 -19.05 -18.21
N CYS A 208 -9.85 -18.20 -17.97
CA CYS A 208 -9.57 -17.02 -18.81
C CYS A 208 -8.30 -17.11 -19.65
N GLU A 209 -7.39 -18.01 -19.30
CA GLU A 209 -6.09 -18.09 -19.95
C GLU A 209 -5.56 -19.52 -19.80
N SER A 210 -5.18 -20.11 -20.93
CA SER A 210 -4.44 -21.36 -20.93
C SER A 210 -2.94 -21.13 -20.80
N THR A 211 -2.22 -22.14 -20.33
CA THR A 211 -0.77 -22.14 -20.23
C THR A 211 -0.11 -21.91 -21.60
N ALA A 212 -0.69 -22.45 -22.67
CA ALA A 212 -0.21 -22.22 -24.03
C ALA A 212 -0.35 -20.75 -24.45
N ASP A 213 -1.46 -20.09 -24.10
CA ASP A 213 -1.66 -18.67 -24.39
C ASP A 213 -0.69 -17.78 -23.59
N ARG A 214 -0.47 -18.11 -22.31
CA ARG A 214 0.40 -17.36 -21.39
C ARG A 214 1.82 -17.24 -21.89
N TYR A 215 2.36 -18.33 -22.43
CA TYR A 215 3.74 -18.42 -22.90
C TYR A 215 3.87 -18.19 -24.41
N GLU A 216 2.78 -17.87 -25.10
CA GLU A 216 2.79 -17.58 -26.53
C GLU A 216 3.74 -16.41 -26.86
N LYS A 217 4.55 -16.58 -27.92
CA LYS A 217 5.48 -15.55 -28.44
C LYS A 217 6.63 -15.14 -27.51
N ILE A 218 6.85 -15.86 -26.40
CA ILE A 218 8.05 -15.65 -25.59
C ILE A 218 9.27 -16.15 -26.36
N THR A 219 10.32 -15.33 -26.43
CA THR A 219 11.55 -15.62 -27.16
C THR A 219 12.79 -15.22 -26.34
N PRO A 220 13.94 -15.89 -26.54
CA PRO A 220 15.20 -15.53 -25.88
C PRO A 220 15.63 -14.06 -26.10
N GLU A 221 15.27 -13.50 -27.25
CA GLU A 221 15.59 -12.12 -27.64
C GLU A 221 14.93 -11.09 -26.72
N ILE A 222 13.72 -11.35 -26.21
CA ILE A 222 13.02 -10.45 -25.27
C ILE A 222 13.88 -10.24 -24.02
N PHE A 223 14.42 -11.32 -23.45
CA PHE A 223 15.25 -11.25 -22.26
C PHE A 223 16.57 -10.53 -22.51
N SER A 224 17.30 -10.90 -23.56
CA SER A 224 18.59 -10.28 -23.88
C SER A 224 18.50 -8.77 -24.16
N ARG A 225 17.44 -8.33 -24.86
CA ARG A 225 17.14 -6.91 -25.10
C ARG A 225 16.74 -6.19 -23.80
N SER A 226 16.01 -6.86 -22.91
CA SER A 226 15.68 -6.29 -21.59
C SER A 226 16.94 -5.94 -20.80
N LEU A 227 17.96 -6.80 -20.86
CA LEU A 227 19.25 -6.50 -20.23
C LEU A 227 19.93 -5.29 -20.86
N ASP A 228 19.89 -5.14 -22.19
CA ASP A 228 20.46 -3.97 -22.88
C ASP A 228 19.80 -2.68 -22.40
N MET A 229 18.47 -2.67 -22.28
CA MET A 229 17.74 -1.50 -21.82
C MET A 229 18.08 -1.14 -20.37
N LEU A 230 18.19 -2.14 -19.49
CA LEU A 230 18.49 -1.90 -18.07
C LEU A 230 19.90 -1.34 -17.86
N GLU A 231 20.91 -1.77 -18.64
CA GLU A 231 22.29 -1.24 -18.54
C GLU A 231 22.36 0.29 -18.70
N TYR A 232 21.49 0.87 -19.52
CA TYR A 232 21.43 2.32 -19.75
C TYR A 232 20.32 3.02 -18.95
N GLY A 233 19.16 2.37 -18.82
CA GLY A 233 17.95 3.01 -18.29
C GLY A 233 17.74 2.84 -16.79
N TYR A 234 18.19 1.73 -16.19
CA TYR A 234 17.87 1.44 -14.79
C TYR A 234 18.52 2.46 -13.85
N VAL A 235 17.80 2.81 -12.78
CA VAL A 235 18.09 3.96 -11.90
C VAL A 235 19.40 3.88 -11.12
N GLU A 236 19.92 2.68 -10.89
CA GLU A 236 21.17 2.48 -10.15
C GLU A 236 22.03 1.44 -10.90
N PRO A 237 23.37 1.48 -10.80
CA PRO A 237 24.18 0.37 -11.28
C PRO A 237 23.81 -0.91 -10.52
N PHE A 238 23.58 -2.01 -11.23
CA PHE A 238 23.25 -3.30 -10.63
C PHE A 238 24.29 -4.37 -10.98
N ARG A 239 24.34 -5.43 -10.18
CA ARG A 239 25.30 -6.52 -10.35
C ARG A 239 24.57 -7.76 -10.84
N TYR A 240 24.96 -8.27 -12.01
CA TYR A 240 24.42 -9.52 -12.55
C TYR A 240 24.53 -10.71 -11.57
N ARG A 241 25.56 -10.73 -10.72
CA ARG A 241 25.68 -11.75 -9.67
C ARG A 241 24.57 -11.69 -8.62
N ASP A 242 24.05 -10.51 -8.28
CA ASP A 242 22.95 -10.44 -7.31
C ASP A 242 21.66 -11.03 -7.93
N MET A 243 21.54 -10.94 -9.26
CA MET A 243 20.46 -11.55 -10.04
C MET A 243 20.61 -13.09 -10.14
N THR A 244 21.83 -13.63 -10.25
CA THR A 244 22.04 -15.09 -10.38
C THR A 244 21.45 -15.86 -9.21
N GLY A 245 21.64 -15.36 -7.97
CA GLY A 245 21.13 -16.03 -6.77
C GLY A 245 19.61 -16.18 -6.75
N LYS A 246 18.87 -15.14 -7.19
CA LYS A 246 17.40 -15.23 -7.33
C LYS A 246 16.99 -16.18 -8.45
N VAL A 247 17.68 -16.16 -9.59
CA VAL A 247 17.42 -17.05 -10.72
C VAL A 247 17.59 -18.52 -10.34
N PHE A 248 18.73 -18.90 -9.75
CA PHE A 248 18.96 -20.30 -9.39
C PHE A 248 17.98 -20.78 -8.32
N ARG A 249 17.62 -19.93 -7.36
CA ARG A 249 16.55 -20.22 -6.39
C ARG A 249 15.22 -20.48 -7.08
N ARG A 250 14.79 -19.60 -8.00
CA ARG A 250 13.57 -19.77 -8.79
C ARG A 250 13.57 -21.08 -9.58
N LEU A 251 14.68 -21.43 -10.22
CA LEU A 251 14.79 -22.65 -11.02
C LEU A 251 14.81 -23.92 -10.15
N ASN A 252 15.40 -23.87 -8.96
CA ASN A 252 15.29 -24.95 -7.97
C ASN A 252 13.84 -25.12 -7.49
N TYR A 253 13.14 -24.03 -7.18
CA TYR A 253 11.71 -24.10 -6.83
C TYR A 253 10.86 -24.61 -7.99
N LEU A 254 11.21 -24.28 -9.23
CA LEU A 254 10.55 -24.85 -10.41
C LEU A 254 10.75 -26.37 -10.48
N ALA A 255 11.98 -26.86 -10.28
CA ALA A 255 12.25 -28.29 -10.24
C ALA A 255 11.48 -29.01 -9.10
N GLU A 256 11.38 -28.38 -7.92
CA GLU A 256 10.59 -28.89 -6.80
C GLU A 256 9.10 -28.96 -7.14
N VAL A 257 8.52 -27.88 -7.67
CA VAL A 257 7.10 -27.84 -8.08
C VAL A 257 6.80 -28.89 -9.15
N LEU A 258 7.68 -29.04 -10.15
CA LEU A 258 7.55 -30.05 -11.20
C LEU A 258 7.61 -31.48 -10.66
N SER A 259 8.28 -31.72 -9.52
CA SER A 259 8.35 -33.06 -8.92
C SER A 259 7.00 -33.57 -8.39
N PHE A 260 6.13 -32.64 -7.99
CA PHE A 260 4.75 -32.93 -7.56
C PHE A 260 3.73 -32.81 -8.71
N TRP A 261 4.14 -32.22 -9.84
CA TRP A 261 3.28 -32.02 -10.99
C TRP A 261 2.85 -33.36 -11.60
N LYS A 262 1.53 -33.56 -11.68
CA LYS A 262 0.92 -34.72 -12.32
C LYS A 262 0.09 -34.20 -13.49
N SER A 263 0.45 -34.60 -14.71
CA SER A 263 -0.39 -34.34 -15.88
C SER A 263 -1.75 -35.03 -15.66
N THR A 264 -2.79 -34.24 -15.43
CA THR A 264 -4.17 -34.74 -15.38
C THR A 264 -4.73 -34.80 -16.80
N LYS A 265 -5.71 -35.67 -17.04
CA LYS A 265 -6.31 -35.86 -18.39
C LYS A 265 -6.93 -34.57 -18.96
N ASP A 266 -7.28 -33.62 -18.10
CA ASP A 266 -8.01 -32.39 -18.43
C ASP A 266 -7.12 -31.13 -18.43
N SER A 267 -5.81 -31.25 -18.17
CA SER A 267 -4.84 -30.13 -18.27
C SER A 267 -4.00 -30.25 -19.54
N ILE A 268 -3.61 -29.11 -20.11
CA ILE A 268 -2.63 -29.08 -21.21
C ILE A 268 -1.38 -29.85 -20.78
N LYS A 269 -0.99 -30.85 -21.58
CA LYS A 269 0.23 -31.64 -21.37
C LYS A 269 1.45 -30.74 -21.61
N ILE A 270 1.94 -30.10 -20.55
CA ILE A 270 3.34 -29.64 -20.52
C ILE A 270 4.18 -30.91 -20.67
N ASP A 271 4.76 -31.11 -21.84
CA ASP A 271 5.59 -32.29 -22.13
C ASP A 271 7.00 -32.04 -21.62
N PHE A 272 7.43 -32.86 -20.67
CA PHE A 272 8.78 -32.82 -20.11
C PHE A 272 9.13 -34.19 -19.53
N ASN A 273 10.41 -34.48 -19.42
CA ASN A 273 10.92 -35.72 -18.88
C ASN A 273 10.97 -35.67 -17.34
N GLN A 274 9.92 -36.19 -16.70
CA GLN A 274 9.81 -36.20 -15.24
C GLN A 274 10.94 -36.97 -14.54
N SER A 275 11.50 -38.02 -15.18
CA SER A 275 12.61 -38.79 -14.58
C SER A 275 13.92 -38.01 -14.54
N GLU A 276 14.05 -36.94 -15.33
CA GLU A 276 15.25 -36.11 -15.42
C GLU A 276 15.22 -34.90 -14.47
N ILE A 277 14.15 -34.71 -13.69
CA ILE A 277 14.08 -33.62 -12.69
C ILE A 277 15.30 -33.64 -11.74
N PRO A 278 15.74 -34.78 -11.19
CA PRO A 278 16.92 -34.82 -10.34
C PRO A 278 18.20 -34.37 -11.06
N ASN A 279 18.35 -34.72 -12.34
CA ASN A 279 19.51 -34.33 -13.14
C ASN A 279 19.48 -32.84 -13.48
N PHE A 280 18.30 -32.29 -13.78
CA PHE A 280 18.13 -30.85 -13.97
C PHE A 280 18.44 -30.08 -12.69
N ALA A 281 17.88 -30.48 -11.54
CA ALA A 281 18.14 -29.84 -10.25
C ALA A 281 19.64 -29.93 -9.87
N ALA A 282 20.28 -31.07 -10.08
CA ALA A 282 21.73 -31.23 -9.88
C ALA A 282 22.53 -30.30 -10.81
N GLY A 283 22.13 -30.18 -12.08
CA GLY A 283 22.74 -29.26 -13.04
C GLY A 283 22.58 -27.79 -12.67
N ILE A 284 21.40 -27.39 -12.20
CA ILE A 284 21.15 -26.03 -11.66
C ILE A 284 22.09 -25.74 -10.49
N ASN A 285 22.22 -26.67 -9.54
CA ASN A 285 23.13 -26.52 -8.40
C ASN A 285 24.61 -26.52 -8.80
N ALA A 286 24.98 -27.23 -9.88
CA ALA A 286 26.34 -27.20 -10.41
C ALA A 286 26.66 -25.85 -11.08
N LEU A 287 25.74 -25.32 -11.89
CA LEU A 287 25.83 -23.99 -12.47
C LEU A 287 25.86 -22.91 -11.39
N ASP A 288 25.04 -23.03 -10.35
CA ASP A 288 25.04 -22.11 -9.21
C ASP A 288 26.43 -22.05 -8.56
N LYS A 289 27.00 -23.22 -8.24
CA LYS A 289 28.37 -23.32 -7.71
C LYS A 289 29.42 -22.74 -8.66
N GLU A 290 29.32 -23.00 -9.96
CA GLU A 290 30.26 -22.49 -10.96
C GLU A 290 30.23 -20.95 -10.99
N TYR A 291 29.05 -20.36 -11.19
CA TYR A 291 28.88 -18.92 -11.38
C TYR A 291 29.01 -18.11 -10.07
N ASN A 292 28.90 -18.76 -8.91
CA ASN A 292 29.12 -18.16 -7.59
C ASN A 292 30.45 -18.57 -6.91
N SER A 293 31.32 -19.34 -7.57
CA SER A 293 32.60 -19.80 -7.00
C SER A 293 33.62 -18.70 -6.70
N ASP A 294 33.64 -17.63 -7.50
CA ASP A 294 34.49 -16.45 -7.30
C ASP A 294 33.63 -15.21 -7.04
N SER A 295 33.25 -15.01 -5.77
CA SER A 295 32.39 -13.91 -5.32
C SER A 295 33.03 -12.52 -5.49
N ALA A 296 34.33 -12.44 -5.76
CA ALA A 296 35.08 -11.19 -5.94
C ALA A 296 35.09 -10.70 -7.41
N SER A 297 35.05 -11.60 -8.39
CA SER A 297 35.06 -11.22 -9.82
C SER A 297 33.83 -10.40 -10.24
N VAL A 298 33.93 -9.41 -11.12
CA VAL A 298 32.73 -8.74 -11.65
C VAL A 298 32.15 -9.59 -12.78
N MET A 299 30.86 -9.95 -12.69
CA MET A 299 30.15 -10.62 -13.77
C MET A 299 29.70 -9.60 -14.82
N SER A 300 30.16 -9.79 -16.06
CA SER A 300 29.72 -9.00 -17.22
C SER A 300 28.36 -9.45 -17.75
N ARG A 301 27.69 -8.60 -18.52
CA ARG A 301 26.46 -8.95 -19.25
C ARG A 301 26.62 -10.19 -20.12
N ASP A 302 27.72 -10.29 -20.86
CA ASP A 302 27.97 -11.42 -21.74
C ASP A 302 28.11 -12.75 -20.97
N GLN A 303 28.73 -12.71 -19.78
CA GLN A 303 28.75 -13.86 -18.88
C GLN A 303 27.36 -14.23 -18.36
N TYR A 304 26.50 -13.23 -18.09
CA TYR A 304 25.14 -13.47 -17.64
C TYR A 304 24.22 -14.00 -18.77
N VAL A 305 24.38 -13.50 -20.00
CA VAL A 305 23.74 -14.06 -21.19
C VAL A 305 24.24 -15.48 -21.47
N LYS A 306 25.53 -15.76 -21.21
CA LYS A 306 26.08 -17.12 -21.28
C LYS A 306 25.45 -18.03 -20.22
N LEU A 307 25.27 -17.56 -18.98
CA LEU A 307 24.54 -18.30 -17.95
C LEU A 307 23.13 -18.68 -18.43
N PHE A 308 22.38 -17.71 -18.95
CA PHE A 308 21.05 -17.95 -19.50
C PHE A 308 21.06 -19.04 -20.58
N LYS A 309 22.01 -18.99 -21.52
CA LYS A 309 22.20 -20.02 -22.56
C LYS A 309 22.54 -21.39 -21.96
N ASN A 310 23.43 -21.46 -20.97
CA ASN A 310 23.78 -22.70 -20.29
C ASN A 310 22.57 -23.35 -19.59
N VAL A 311 21.65 -22.54 -19.02
CA VAL A 311 20.39 -23.06 -18.44
C VAL A 311 19.49 -23.65 -19.53
N MET A 312 19.36 -23.01 -20.70
CA MET A 312 18.61 -23.55 -21.82
C MET A 312 19.21 -24.86 -22.36
N GLU A 313 20.54 -24.92 -22.42
CA GLU A 313 21.26 -26.13 -22.84
C GLU A 313 21.06 -27.27 -21.83
N LEU A 314 21.19 -26.99 -20.52
CA LEU A 314 20.91 -27.94 -19.46
C LEU A 314 19.49 -28.52 -19.59
N ASN A 315 18.49 -27.67 -19.83
CA ASN A 315 17.12 -28.11 -20.08
C ASN A 315 17.02 -29.07 -21.26
N SER A 316 17.64 -28.74 -22.40
CA SER A 316 17.62 -29.57 -23.61
C SER A 316 18.23 -30.96 -23.40
N LEU A 317 19.21 -31.07 -22.51
CA LEU A 317 19.93 -32.30 -22.18
C LEU A 317 19.23 -33.13 -21.08
N THR A 318 18.31 -32.54 -20.32
CA THR A 318 17.67 -33.16 -19.14
C THR A 318 16.15 -33.21 -19.26
N ILE A 319 15.43 -32.29 -18.59
CA ILE A 319 13.97 -32.32 -18.43
C ILE A 319 13.22 -31.95 -19.70
N LYS A 320 13.84 -31.27 -20.69
CA LYS A 320 13.19 -30.88 -21.95
C LYS A 320 11.85 -30.15 -21.77
N LEU A 321 11.76 -29.30 -20.76
CA LEU A 321 10.63 -28.40 -20.56
C LEU A 321 10.50 -27.45 -21.77
N PRO A 322 9.29 -27.03 -22.17
CA PRO A 322 9.12 -25.95 -23.14
C PRO A 322 9.97 -24.73 -22.75
N GLN A 323 10.78 -24.24 -23.69
CA GLN A 323 11.80 -23.23 -23.38
C GLN A 323 11.16 -21.92 -22.89
N GLU A 324 9.99 -21.58 -23.39
CA GLU A 324 9.22 -20.39 -23.05
C GLU A 324 8.95 -20.28 -21.55
N ILE A 325 8.65 -21.41 -20.90
CA ILE A 325 8.43 -21.50 -19.44
C ILE A 325 9.72 -21.14 -18.69
N LEU A 326 10.86 -21.68 -19.13
CA LEU A 326 12.15 -21.36 -18.49
C LEU A 326 12.58 -19.92 -18.76
N ILE A 327 12.34 -19.39 -19.95
CA ILE A 327 12.64 -17.99 -20.28
C ILE A 327 11.84 -17.05 -19.39
N TRP A 328 10.55 -17.33 -19.22
CA TRP A 328 9.66 -16.58 -18.35
C TRP A 328 10.17 -16.58 -16.90
N HIS A 329 10.40 -17.76 -16.30
CA HIS A 329 10.88 -17.86 -14.92
C HIS A 329 12.26 -17.24 -14.73
N PHE A 330 13.17 -17.43 -15.69
CA PHE A 330 14.50 -16.83 -15.64
C PHE A 330 14.40 -15.30 -15.71
N GLY A 331 13.66 -14.76 -16.69
CA GLY A 331 13.49 -13.32 -16.90
C GLY A 331 12.85 -12.62 -15.71
N ASP A 332 11.75 -13.18 -15.19
CA ASP A 332 11.06 -12.62 -14.03
C ASP A 332 11.94 -12.65 -12.77
N ALA A 333 12.59 -13.78 -12.47
CA ALA A 333 13.47 -13.86 -11.30
C ALA A 333 14.70 -12.93 -11.42
N SER A 334 15.20 -12.75 -12.64
CA SER A 334 16.28 -11.83 -12.96
C SER A 334 15.89 -10.40 -12.59
N LEU A 335 14.78 -9.89 -13.13
CA LEU A 335 14.41 -8.50 -12.97
C LEU A 335 13.83 -8.19 -11.58
N ASN A 336 13.07 -9.12 -10.98
CA ASN A 336 12.57 -8.98 -9.60
C ASN A 336 13.68 -8.97 -8.53
N SER A 337 14.93 -9.23 -8.91
CA SER A 337 16.08 -9.05 -8.01
C SER A 337 16.48 -7.58 -7.83
N LEU A 338 16.14 -6.73 -8.81
CA LEU A 338 16.47 -5.31 -8.82
C LEU A 338 15.59 -4.55 -7.83
N ASP A 339 14.28 -4.56 -8.06
CA ASP A 339 13.26 -3.95 -7.22
C ASP A 339 11.87 -4.58 -7.51
N PRO A 340 10.83 -4.34 -6.68
CA PRO A 340 9.49 -4.90 -6.90
C PRO A 340 8.68 -4.20 -8.01
N HIS A 341 9.28 -3.29 -8.78
CA HIS A 341 8.61 -2.46 -9.78
C HIS A 341 9.17 -2.63 -11.20
N THR A 342 10.22 -3.42 -11.34
CA THR A 342 10.93 -3.71 -12.58
C THR A 342 10.60 -5.12 -13.06
N THR A 343 9.95 -5.21 -14.23
CA THR A 343 9.43 -6.47 -14.76
C THR A 343 9.36 -6.44 -16.29
N ILE A 344 9.42 -7.62 -16.90
CA ILE A 344 9.06 -7.83 -18.30
C ILE A 344 7.55 -7.99 -18.36
N ILE A 345 6.90 -7.17 -19.16
CA ILE A 345 5.51 -7.38 -19.54
C ILE A 345 5.52 -8.29 -20.75
N TRP A 346 5.22 -9.56 -20.53
CA TRP A 346 5.29 -10.58 -21.57
C TRP A 346 4.21 -10.37 -22.63
N PRO A 347 4.38 -10.90 -23.87
CA PRO A 347 3.53 -10.52 -25.00
C PRO A 347 2.02 -10.65 -24.75
N LYS A 348 1.60 -11.72 -24.06
CA LYS A 348 0.18 -11.93 -23.72
C LYS A 348 -0.34 -10.94 -22.69
N GLN A 349 0.53 -10.37 -21.85
CA GLN A 349 0.20 -9.46 -20.76
C GLN A 349 0.14 -7.99 -21.20
N VAL A 350 0.70 -7.62 -22.35
CA VAL A 350 0.78 -6.22 -22.79
C VAL A 350 -0.60 -5.58 -22.92
N GLU A 351 -1.55 -6.27 -23.55
CA GLU A 351 -2.90 -5.72 -23.74
C GLU A 351 -3.59 -5.39 -22.40
N ASP A 352 -3.48 -6.29 -21.43
CA ASP A 352 -4.07 -6.09 -20.10
C ASP A 352 -3.30 -5.05 -19.29
N PHE A 353 -1.98 -4.98 -19.46
CA PHE A 353 -1.15 -3.96 -18.85
C PHE A 353 -1.48 -2.54 -19.34
N GLU A 354 -1.63 -2.36 -20.65
CA GLU A 354 -2.00 -1.07 -21.26
C GLU A 354 -3.42 -0.63 -20.84
N LYS A 355 -4.37 -1.56 -20.80
CA LYS A 355 -5.73 -1.29 -20.27
C LYS A 355 -5.68 -0.78 -18.83
N ASN A 356 -4.87 -1.42 -17.97
CA ASN A 356 -4.74 -1.03 -16.57
C ASN A 356 -4.04 0.34 -16.38
N MET A 357 -3.19 0.76 -17.32
CA MET A 357 -2.42 2.01 -17.20
C MET A 357 -3.26 3.27 -17.46
N THR A 358 -4.21 3.22 -18.39
CA THR A 358 -4.94 4.43 -18.82
C THR A 358 -5.99 4.91 -17.82
N ASN A 359 -6.39 4.08 -16.85
CA ASN A 359 -7.59 4.28 -16.00
C ASN A 359 -8.89 4.55 -16.81
N GLU A 360 -8.86 4.35 -18.12
CA GLU A 360 -10.03 4.46 -18.99
C GLU A 360 -10.62 3.07 -19.16
N PHE A 361 -11.47 2.68 -18.22
CA PHE A 361 -12.08 1.36 -18.25
C PHE A 361 -13.21 1.36 -19.25
N THR A 362 -13.14 0.46 -20.24
CA THR A 362 -14.31 0.17 -21.08
C THR A 362 -15.00 -1.07 -20.54
N GLY A 363 -16.19 -0.88 -20.00
CA GLY A 363 -16.93 -1.92 -19.28
C GLY A 363 -18.33 -1.44 -18.94
N ILE A 364 -18.88 -1.96 -17.85
CA ILE A 364 -20.25 -1.63 -17.44
C ILE A 364 -20.33 -0.68 -16.25
N GLY A 365 -19.19 -0.40 -15.59
CA GLY A 365 -19.14 0.47 -14.41
C GLY A 365 -19.74 -0.18 -13.17
N VAL A 366 -19.20 -1.33 -12.79
CA VAL A 366 -19.53 -2.06 -11.57
C VAL A 366 -18.24 -2.35 -10.81
N GLU A 367 -18.27 -2.18 -9.49
CA GLU A 367 -17.25 -2.70 -8.59
C GLU A 367 -17.67 -4.11 -8.16
N ILE A 368 -16.76 -5.08 -8.24
CA ILE A 368 -17.04 -6.47 -7.89
C ILE A 368 -16.09 -6.96 -6.79
N SER A 369 -16.57 -7.83 -5.92
CA SER A 369 -15.76 -8.58 -4.96
C SER A 369 -16.00 -10.07 -5.12
N LYS A 370 -15.06 -10.88 -4.66
CA LYS A 370 -15.27 -12.32 -4.48
C LYS A 370 -15.15 -12.64 -3.00
N GLU A 371 -16.29 -12.69 -2.33
CA GLU A 371 -16.41 -13.02 -0.90
C GLU A 371 -17.11 -14.36 -0.76
N ASP A 372 -16.62 -15.21 0.16
CA ASP A 372 -17.16 -16.56 0.39
C ASP A 372 -17.19 -17.43 -0.88
N GLY A 373 -16.30 -17.14 -1.84
CA GLY A 373 -16.24 -17.81 -3.14
C GLY A 373 -17.27 -17.32 -4.17
N LEU A 374 -18.13 -16.37 -3.81
CA LEU A 374 -19.18 -15.82 -4.68
C LEU A 374 -18.76 -14.47 -5.25
N LEU A 375 -18.92 -14.30 -6.57
CA LEU A 375 -18.70 -13.01 -7.22
C LEU A 375 -19.92 -12.10 -6.97
N LYS A 376 -19.72 -10.96 -6.30
CA LYS A 376 -20.77 -10.01 -5.91
C LYS A 376 -20.54 -8.66 -6.57
N ALA A 377 -21.61 -7.98 -6.99
CA ALA A 377 -21.59 -6.57 -7.33
C ALA A 377 -21.59 -5.74 -6.04
N VAL A 378 -20.48 -5.06 -5.73
CA VAL A 378 -20.34 -4.27 -4.49
C VAL A 378 -20.97 -2.90 -4.65
N SER A 379 -20.67 -2.21 -5.75
CA SER A 379 -21.13 -0.87 -6.01
C SER A 379 -21.30 -0.63 -7.52
N LEU A 380 -22.11 0.37 -7.89
CA LEU A 380 -22.34 0.74 -9.28
C LEU A 380 -21.83 2.15 -9.52
N VAL A 381 -21.14 2.34 -10.65
CA VAL A 381 -20.64 3.65 -11.05
C VAL A 381 -21.81 4.47 -11.60
N PRO A 382 -22.00 5.72 -11.16
CA PRO A 382 -23.18 6.51 -11.50
C PRO A 382 -23.10 7.01 -12.92
N GLY A 383 -24.21 6.97 -13.65
CA GLY A 383 -24.20 7.30 -15.06
C GLY A 383 -23.54 6.25 -15.94
N ALA A 384 -23.01 5.16 -15.37
CA ALA A 384 -22.49 4.03 -16.12
C ALA A 384 -23.59 3.05 -16.53
N PRO A 385 -23.37 2.20 -17.55
CA PRO A 385 -24.37 1.27 -18.05
C PRO A 385 -25.00 0.35 -16.99
N ALA A 386 -24.21 -0.18 -16.04
CA ALA A 386 -24.70 -1.07 -14.99
C ALA A 386 -25.68 -0.39 -14.04
N TYR A 387 -25.56 0.93 -13.86
CA TYR A 387 -26.47 1.71 -13.03
C TYR A 387 -27.91 1.73 -13.58
N TYR A 388 -28.07 1.59 -14.89
CA TYR A 388 -29.39 1.62 -15.57
C TYR A 388 -29.90 0.23 -15.95
N SER A 389 -29.18 -0.84 -15.61
CA SER A 389 -29.42 -2.16 -16.19
C SER A 389 -30.34 -3.08 -15.38
N GLY A 390 -30.81 -2.69 -14.19
CA GLY A 390 -31.47 -3.64 -13.29
C GLY A 390 -30.53 -4.39 -12.34
N LEU A 391 -29.22 -4.11 -12.38
CA LEU A 391 -28.24 -4.65 -11.44
C LEU A 391 -28.29 -3.79 -10.16
N ASP A 392 -28.15 -4.39 -8.98
CA ASP A 392 -27.90 -3.62 -7.75
C ASP A 392 -26.64 -4.09 -7.00
N ALA A 393 -26.16 -3.21 -6.13
CA ALA A 393 -25.22 -3.56 -5.08
C ALA A 393 -25.78 -4.71 -4.22
N GLY A 394 -24.94 -5.71 -3.97
CA GLY A 394 -25.28 -6.96 -3.28
C GLY A 394 -25.61 -8.12 -4.23
N ASP A 395 -25.92 -7.89 -5.51
CA ASP A 395 -26.25 -8.98 -6.44
C ASP A 395 -25.09 -9.96 -6.60
N ILE A 396 -25.42 -11.26 -6.59
CA ILE A 396 -24.47 -12.35 -6.85
C ILE A 396 -24.46 -12.62 -8.35
N ILE A 397 -23.30 -12.46 -8.98
CA ILE A 397 -23.08 -12.70 -10.41
C ILE A 397 -22.66 -14.16 -10.58
N GLU A 398 -23.59 -15.04 -10.91
CA GLU A 398 -23.34 -16.47 -11.08
C GLU A 398 -22.68 -16.78 -12.43
N LYS A 399 -23.04 -16.05 -13.49
CA LYS A 399 -22.45 -16.24 -14.82
C LYS A 399 -22.11 -14.94 -15.53
N VAL A 400 -21.06 -14.98 -16.33
CA VAL A 400 -20.68 -13.93 -17.29
C VAL A 400 -20.64 -14.54 -18.69
N ASN A 401 -21.48 -14.04 -19.60
CA ASN A 401 -21.68 -14.57 -20.95
C ASN A 401 -21.98 -16.08 -20.98
N GLY A 402 -22.71 -16.58 -19.97
CA GLY A 402 -23.07 -18.00 -19.83
C GLY A 402 -22.03 -18.87 -19.14
N GLU A 403 -20.85 -18.35 -18.84
CA GLU A 403 -19.79 -19.07 -18.11
C GLU A 403 -19.88 -18.85 -16.60
N GLU A 404 -19.74 -19.92 -15.81
CA GLU A 404 -19.84 -19.90 -14.35
C GLU A 404 -18.69 -19.11 -13.70
N THR A 405 -19.01 -18.18 -12.79
CA THR A 405 -18.02 -17.35 -12.09
C THR A 405 -17.37 -18.04 -10.90
N LYS A 406 -17.93 -19.18 -10.45
CA LYS A 406 -17.51 -19.89 -9.24
C LYS A 406 -16.00 -20.19 -9.23
N GLU A 407 -15.46 -20.67 -10.34
CA GLU A 407 -14.04 -21.02 -10.47
C GLU A 407 -13.20 -19.89 -11.09
N MET A 408 -13.81 -18.76 -11.46
CA MET A 408 -13.10 -17.61 -12.02
C MET A 408 -12.38 -16.84 -10.92
N SER A 409 -11.12 -16.42 -11.17
CA SER A 409 -10.51 -15.38 -10.36
C SER A 409 -11.24 -14.04 -10.55
N ILE A 410 -11.08 -13.09 -9.63
CA ILE A 410 -11.62 -11.73 -9.80
C ILE A 410 -11.11 -11.12 -11.11
N THR A 411 -9.81 -11.23 -11.38
CA THR A 411 -9.19 -10.74 -12.62
C THR A 411 -9.81 -11.35 -13.86
N CYS A 412 -10.11 -12.64 -13.83
CA CYS A 412 -10.79 -13.35 -14.91
C CYS A 412 -12.23 -12.84 -15.11
N ALA A 413 -12.97 -12.62 -14.02
CA ALA A 413 -14.29 -12.02 -14.11
C ALA A 413 -14.23 -10.60 -14.70
N VAL A 414 -13.28 -9.77 -14.27
CA VAL A 414 -13.05 -8.42 -14.80
C VAL A 414 -12.77 -8.48 -16.30
N SER A 415 -11.89 -9.38 -16.77
CA SER A 415 -11.54 -9.46 -18.21
C SER A 415 -12.73 -9.88 -19.08
N LYS A 416 -13.65 -10.71 -18.56
CA LYS A 416 -14.88 -11.11 -19.27
C LYS A 416 -15.99 -10.04 -19.21
N ILE A 417 -16.08 -9.29 -18.10
CA ILE A 417 -17.06 -8.21 -17.94
C ILE A 417 -16.68 -6.98 -18.77
N THR A 418 -15.39 -6.66 -18.82
CA THR A 418 -14.85 -5.59 -19.67
C THR A 418 -14.80 -6.00 -21.14
N GLY A 419 -14.56 -5.04 -22.02
CA GLY A 419 -14.53 -5.25 -23.46
C GLY A 419 -14.80 -3.98 -24.25
N PRO A 420 -14.74 -4.02 -25.60
CA PRO A 420 -14.87 -2.82 -26.43
C PRO A 420 -16.20 -2.10 -26.25
N ALA A 421 -16.20 -0.77 -26.37
CA ALA A 421 -17.39 0.05 -26.18
C ALA A 421 -18.46 -0.30 -27.23
N GLY A 422 -19.73 -0.29 -26.83
CA GLY A 422 -20.86 -0.67 -27.68
C GLY A 422 -21.09 -2.19 -27.79
N THR A 423 -20.14 -3.02 -27.37
CA THR A 423 -20.39 -4.48 -27.24
C THR A 423 -21.23 -4.76 -26.00
N LYS A 424 -21.85 -5.94 -25.94
CA LYS A 424 -22.71 -6.32 -24.81
C LYS A 424 -22.06 -7.40 -23.95
N VAL A 425 -22.37 -7.38 -22.66
CA VAL A 425 -22.10 -8.48 -21.72
C VAL A 425 -23.43 -8.95 -21.15
N LYS A 426 -23.60 -10.26 -21.04
CA LYS A 426 -24.75 -10.87 -20.37
C LYS A 426 -24.32 -11.37 -19.00
N LEU A 427 -24.98 -10.88 -17.95
CA LEU A 427 -24.79 -11.34 -16.58
C LEU A 427 -25.99 -12.18 -16.16
N THR A 428 -25.74 -13.36 -15.59
CA THR A 428 -26.75 -14.11 -14.83
C THR A 428 -26.56 -13.78 -13.37
N VAL A 429 -27.54 -13.10 -12.77
CA VAL A 429 -27.45 -12.59 -11.40
C VAL A 429 -28.61 -13.06 -10.55
N ARG A 430 -28.44 -13.11 -9.23
CA ARG A 430 -29.52 -13.27 -8.26
C ARG A 430 -29.33 -12.35 -7.07
N ARG A 431 -30.43 -12.02 -6.38
CA ARG A 431 -30.35 -11.31 -5.09
C ARG A 431 -29.78 -12.26 -4.02
N PRO A 432 -29.14 -11.75 -2.96
CA PRO A 432 -28.67 -12.58 -1.85
C PRO A 432 -29.75 -13.50 -1.25
N ASP A 433 -30.96 -12.96 -1.06
CA ASP A 433 -32.10 -13.62 -0.43
C ASP A 433 -33.03 -14.34 -1.42
N GLU A 434 -32.68 -14.37 -2.71
CA GLU A 434 -33.49 -15.01 -3.75
C GLU A 434 -32.72 -16.17 -4.41
N GLU A 435 -33.40 -17.30 -4.57
CA GLU A 435 -32.89 -18.46 -5.32
C GLU A 435 -33.05 -18.28 -6.84
N GLN A 436 -33.94 -17.38 -7.27
CA GLN A 436 -34.21 -17.19 -8.70
C GLN A 436 -33.14 -16.31 -9.34
N THR A 437 -32.53 -16.84 -10.40
CA THR A 437 -31.61 -16.07 -11.24
C THR A 437 -32.37 -15.30 -12.32
N ARG A 438 -31.78 -14.18 -12.76
CA ARG A 438 -32.23 -13.38 -13.89
C ARG A 438 -31.06 -13.02 -14.78
N GLU A 439 -31.32 -12.90 -16.07
CA GLU A 439 -30.32 -12.45 -17.03
C GLU A 439 -30.46 -10.95 -17.27
N ILE A 440 -29.33 -10.24 -17.22
CA ILE A 440 -29.24 -8.82 -17.52
C ILE A 440 -28.22 -8.64 -18.65
N GLU A 441 -28.64 -7.97 -19.72
CA GLU A 441 -27.76 -7.62 -20.83
C GLU A 441 -27.38 -6.14 -20.72
N ILE A 442 -26.07 -5.86 -20.65
CA ILE A 442 -25.54 -4.52 -20.42
C ILE A 442 -24.60 -4.15 -21.56
N THR A 443 -24.80 -2.96 -22.14
CA THR A 443 -23.93 -2.46 -23.21
C THR A 443 -22.72 -1.77 -22.59
N ARG A 444 -21.52 -2.18 -22.96
CA ARG A 444 -20.27 -1.61 -22.45
C ARG A 444 -20.08 -0.18 -22.94
N ALA A 445 -19.57 0.69 -22.09
CA ALA A 445 -19.21 2.06 -22.40
C ALA A 445 -17.86 2.42 -21.77
N LYS A 446 -17.29 3.54 -22.19
CA LYS A 446 -16.15 4.14 -21.50
C LYS A 446 -16.62 4.67 -20.15
N ILE A 447 -15.99 4.20 -19.08
CA ILE A 447 -16.33 4.54 -17.69
C ILE A 447 -15.29 5.52 -17.17
N VAL A 448 -15.76 6.67 -16.69
CA VAL A 448 -14.93 7.64 -15.96
C VAL A 448 -15.31 7.53 -14.50
N VAL A 449 -14.37 7.10 -13.67
CA VAL A 449 -14.57 7.00 -12.21
C VAL A 449 -14.07 8.30 -11.57
N PRO A 450 -14.93 9.10 -10.93
CA PRO A 450 -14.47 10.31 -10.25
C PRO A 450 -13.44 9.98 -9.16
N THR A 451 -12.32 10.69 -9.19
CA THR A 451 -11.20 10.46 -8.25
C THR A 451 -11.29 11.29 -6.97
N THR A 452 -12.27 12.20 -6.86
CA THR A 452 -12.48 13.08 -5.71
C THR A 452 -13.83 12.78 -5.05
N ARG A 453 -13.83 12.64 -3.72
CA ARG A 453 -15.01 12.31 -2.90
C ARG A 453 -15.17 13.26 -1.72
N GLY A 454 -16.40 13.41 -1.24
CA GLY A 454 -16.71 14.02 0.06
C GLY A 454 -16.69 12.98 1.18
N TRP A 455 -17.18 13.33 2.37
CA TRP A 455 -17.23 12.39 3.51
C TRP A 455 -18.49 11.53 3.53
N SER A 456 -19.58 12.00 2.92
CA SER A 456 -20.84 11.27 2.73
C SER A 456 -21.63 11.93 1.60
N ARG A 457 -22.78 11.35 1.23
CA ARG A 457 -23.67 11.90 0.22
C ARG A 457 -25.00 12.37 0.82
N ASP A 458 -25.61 13.35 0.16
CA ASP A 458 -27.00 13.77 0.45
C ASP A 458 -28.02 12.88 -0.28
N ASP A 459 -29.31 13.03 0.01
CA ASP A 459 -30.38 12.21 -0.58
C ASP A 459 -30.48 12.36 -2.11
N SER A 460 -29.90 13.43 -2.67
CA SER A 460 -29.79 13.65 -4.12
C SER A 460 -28.54 13.03 -4.73
N GLY A 461 -27.69 12.42 -3.90
CA GLY A 461 -26.44 11.79 -4.29
C GLY A 461 -25.25 12.75 -4.40
N ASN A 462 -25.37 14.02 -4.03
CA ASN A 462 -24.24 14.94 -4.07
C ASN A 462 -23.30 14.70 -2.89
N TRP A 463 -22.01 14.90 -3.11
CA TRP A 463 -21.01 14.84 -2.04
C TRP A 463 -21.20 15.97 -1.03
N LEU A 464 -21.18 15.61 0.25
CA LEU A 464 -21.03 16.51 1.38
C LEU A 464 -19.53 16.70 1.64
N TYR A 465 -19.07 17.94 1.50
CA TYR A 465 -17.65 18.29 1.61
C TYR A 465 -17.31 19.02 2.91
N PHE A 466 -18.26 19.61 3.64
CA PHE A 466 -17.97 20.17 4.96
C PHE A 466 -18.06 19.08 6.03
N ILE A 467 -16.93 18.76 6.66
CA ILE A 467 -16.85 17.82 7.79
C ILE A 467 -17.08 18.52 9.14
N ASP A 468 -16.87 19.84 9.20
CA ASP A 468 -17.21 20.68 10.35
C ASP A 468 -17.82 22.00 9.83
N GLU A 469 -19.15 22.04 9.76
CA GLU A 469 -19.92 23.19 9.28
C GLU A 469 -19.73 24.43 10.15
N LYS A 470 -19.56 24.26 11.46
CA LYS A 470 -19.42 25.37 12.42
C LYS A 470 -18.10 26.11 12.17
N ASN A 471 -17.02 25.36 11.97
CA ASN A 471 -15.69 25.93 11.73
C ASN A 471 -15.36 26.09 10.24
N LYS A 472 -16.26 25.66 9.35
CA LYS A 472 -16.10 25.66 7.89
C LYS A 472 -14.84 24.91 7.43
N ILE A 473 -14.68 23.68 7.93
CA ILE A 473 -13.60 22.78 7.53
C ILE A 473 -14.10 21.90 6.38
N GLY A 474 -13.51 22.09 5.20
CA GLY A 474 -13.72 21.23 4.05
C GLY A 474 -12.95 19.92 4.18
N TYR A 475 -13.47 18.87 3.58
CA TYR A 475 -12.89 17.54 3.48
C TYR A 475 -13.04 17.07 2.04
N VAL A 476 -11.92 16.69 1.42
CA VAL A 476 -11.91 16.09 0.10
C VAL A 476 -11.01 14.85 0.14
N ARG A 477 -11.54 13.69 -0.24
CA ARG A 477 -10.78 12.46 -0.40
C ARG A 477 -10.37 12.29 -1.85
N VAL A 478 -9.08 12.09 -2.10
CA VAL A 478 -8.55 11.79 -3.43
C VAL A 478 -8.19 10.31 -3.47
N THR A 479 -8.92 9.53 -4.25
CA THR A 479 -8.74 8.07 -4.31
C THR A 479 -7.66 7.63 -5.28
N GLN A 480 -7.33 8.47 -6.27
CA GLN A 480 -6.29 8.21 -7.27
C GLN A 480 -5.86 9.51 -7.97
N PHE A 481 -4.66 9.54 -8.56
CA PHE A 481 -4.17 10.66 -9.36
C PHE A 481 -4.33 10.39 -10.87
N SER A 482 -5.43 10.86 -11.44
CA SER A 482 -5.72 10.82 -12.88
C SER A 482 -5.43 12.17 -13.56
N ALA A 483 -5.54 12.22 -14.89
CA ALA A 483 -5.37 13.45 -15.65
C ALA A 483 -6.39 14.55 -15.32
N SER A 484 -7.60 14.21 -14.82
CA SER A 484 -8.63 15.20 -14.46
C SER A 484 -8.59 15.63 -13.00
N THR A 485 -7.90 14.87 -12.13
CA THR A 485 -8.02 14.99 -10.67
C THR A 485 -7.70 16.39 -10.16
N ALA A 486 -6.67 17.05 -10.72
CA ALA A 486 -6.30 18.41 -10.33
C ALA A 486 -7.40 19.44 -10.64
N ALA A 487 -7.99 19.36 -11.84
CA ALA A 487 -9.06 20.27 -12.27
C ALA A 487 -10.38 20.01 -11.50
N ASP A 488 -10.68 18.75 -11.21
CA ASP A 488 -11.83 18.36 -10.38
C ASP A 488 -11.66 18.92 -8.95
N LEU A 489 -10.45 18.81 -8.38
CA LEU A 489 -10.12 19.35 -7.06
C LEU A 489 -10.20 20.89 -7.04
N ASP A 490 -9.60 21.58 -8.01
CA ASP A 490 -9.68 23.05 -8.15
C ASP A 490 -11.14 23.54 -8.17
N SER A 491 -11.99 22.87 -8.94
CA SER A 491 -13.43 23.19 -9.02
C SER A 491 -14.14 23.02 -7.68
N ILE A 492 -13.84 21.94 -6.94
CA ILE A 492 -14.38 21.69 -5.60
C ILE A 492 -13.89 22.76 -4.61
N LEU A 493 -12.59 23.07 -4.61
CA LEU A 493 -11.99 24.05 -3.71
C LEU A 493 -12.57 25.45 -3.94
N THR A 494 -12.66 25.87 -5.21
CA THR A 494 -13.29 27.14 -5.59
C THR A 494 -14.72 27.23 -5.05
N LYS A 495 -15.52 26.15 -5.19
CA LYS A 495 -16.87 26.10 -4.62
C LYS A 495 -16.85 26.25 -3.10
N LEU A 496 -16.04 25.45 -2.39
CA LEU A 496 -15.96 25.49 -0.94
C LEU A 496 -15.51 26.85 -0.40
N GLU A 497 -14.60 27.52 -1.09
CA GLU A 497 -14.17 28.87 -0.77
C GLU A 497 -15.31 29.88 -0.88
N THR A 498 -16.11 29.82 -1.95
CA THR A 498 -17.30 30.68 -2.08
C THR A 498 -18.34 30.41 -0.99
N GLU A 499 -18.40 29.17 -0.48
CA GLU A 499 -19.25 28.75 0.64
C GLU A 499 -18.62 29.05 2.02
N GLY A 500 -17.45 29.70 2.04
CA GLY A 500 -16.81 30.23 3.25
C GLY A 500 -15.86 29.27 3.94
N MET A 501 -15.30 28.29 3.24
CA MET A 501 -14.27 27.38 3.77
C MET A 501 -13.11 28.15 4.41
N LYS A 502 -12.68 27.68 5.59
CA LYS A 502 -11.58 28.27 6.38
C LYS A 502 -10.39 27.34 6.54
N SER A 503 -10.56 26.03 6.33
CA SER A 503 -9.52 25.01 6.44
C SER A 503 -9.89 23.83 5.55
N LEU A 504 -8.89 23.10 5.06
CA LEU A 504 -9.06 21.89 4.25
C LEU A 504 -8.43 20.68 4.95
N ILE A 505 -9.15 19.56 4.95
CA ILE A 505 -8.61 18.22 5.16
C ILE A 505 -8.57 17.54 3.79
N LEU A 506 -7.37 17.17 3.33
CA LEU A 506 -7.16 16.42 2.10
C LEU A 506 -6.82 14.97 2.48
N ASP A 507 -7.69 14.02 2.13
CA ASP A 507 -7.50 12.63 2.49
C ASP A 507 -6.83 11.85 1.35
N LEU A 508 -5.60 11.37 1.61
CA LEU A 508 -4.78 10.58 0.70
C LEU A 508 -4.56 9.15 1.22
N ARG A 509 -5.28 8.73 2.27
CA ARG A 509 -5.22 7.36 2.77
C ARG A 509 -5.70 6.39 1.69
N PHE A 510 -5.07 5.22 1.62
CA PHE A 510 -5.38 4.18 0.62
C PHE A 510 -5.18 4.58 -0.86
N ASN A 511 -4.63 5.75 -1.13
CA ASN A 511 -4.31 6.19 -2.49
C ASN A 511 -2.87 5.77 -2.88
N THR A 512 -2.77 4.78 -3.76
CA THR A 512 -1.51 4.20 -4.24
C THR A 512 -0.77 5.06 -5.27
N GLY A 513 -1.33 6.23 -5.61
CA GLY A 513 -0.73 7.25 -6.47
C GLY A 513 -1.41 7.37 -7.84
N GLY A 514 -0.60 7.55 -8.88
CA GLY A 514 -1.05 7.78 -10.25
C GLY A 514 -0.07 8.67 -11.00
N TYR A 515 -0.57 9.54 -11.88
CA TYR A 515 0.29 10.40 -12.71
C TYR A 515 1.08 11.41 -11.87
N LEU A 516 2.40 11.48 -12.10
CA LEU A 516 3.27 12.46 -11.45
C LEU A 516 2.85 13.89 -11.77
N GLN A 517 2.47 14.17 -13.02
CA GLN A 517 1.99 15.50 -13.40
C GLN A 517 0.76 15.92 -12.58
N SER A 518 -0.20 15.02 -12.39
CA SER A 518 -1.38 15.28 -11.55
C SER A 518 -1.01 15.60 -10.10
N ALA A 519 0.04 14.96 -9.56
CA ALA A 519 0.58 15.29 -8.24
C ALA A 519 1.22 16.68 -8.18
N ALA A 520 1.96 17.05 -9.23
CA ALA A 520 2.55 18.37 -9.37
C ALA A 520 1.46 19.44 -9.48
N ASP A 521 0.47 19.24 -10.36
CA ASP A 521 -0.64 20.17 -10.56
C ASP A 521 -1.46 20.36 -9.27
N ILE A 522 -1.72 19.30 -8.51
CA ILE A 522 -2.39 19.41 -7.19
C ILE A 522 -1.52 20.15 -6.16
N THR A 523 -0.20 19.99 -6.21
CA THR A 523 0.70 20.74 -5.32
C THR A 523 0.69 22.23 -5.68
N ASP A 524 0.60 22.55 -6.97
CA ASP A 524 0.57 23.91 -7.52
C ASP A 524 -0.65 24.72 -7.07
N LEU A 525 -1.77 24.03 -6.85
CA LEU A 525 -2.99 24.61 -6.25
C LEU A 525 -2.72 25.30 -4.89
N PHE A 526 -1.66 24.94 -4.17
CA PHE A 526 -1.43 25.41 -2.81
C PHE A 526 -0.12 26.19 -2.59
N VAL A 527 0.74 26.32 -3.60
CA VAL A 527 2.07 26.90 -3.48
C VAL A 527 2.30 27.93 -4.59
N GLU A 528 2.79 29.13 -4.26
CA GLU A 528 2.93 30.21 -5.26
C GLU A 528 4.22 30.12 -6.11
N LYS A 529 5.26 29.43 -5.61
CA LYS A 529 6.58 29.34 -6.25
C LYS A 529 7.45 28.25 -5.62
N GLY A 530 8.42 27.77 -6.39
CA GLY A 530 9.45 26.83 -5.93
C GLY A 530 9.36 25.50 -6.66
N VAL A 531 10.36 24.64 -6.45
CA VAL A 531 10.33 23.27 -7.00
C VAL A 531 9.38 22.44 -6.15
N MET A 532 8.39 21.82 -6.78
CA MET A 532 7.43 20.94 -6.11
C MET A 532 7.97 19.51 -6.01
N VAL A 533 8.54 19.03 -7.12
CA VAL A 533 9.17 17.72 -7.20
C VAL A 533 10.26 17.77 -8.26
N SER A 534 11.32 16.99 -8.06
CA SER A 534 12.32 16.74 -9.10
C SER A 534 12.54 15.26 -9.32
N THR A 535 12.75 14.88 -10.58
CA THR A 535 13.04 13.51 -10.99
C THR A 535 14.50 13.42 -11.39
N GLN A 536 15.26 12.53 -10.75
CA GLN A 536 16.70 12.37 -10.99
C GLN A 536 16.98 10.97 -11.54
N PRO A 537 17.17 10.83 -12.87
CA PRO A 537 17.60 9.57 -13.47
C PRO A 537 19.12 9.37 -13.30
N ARG A 538 19.59 8.13 -13.45
CA ARG A 538 21.04 7.84 -13.51
C ARG A 538 21.70 8.43 -14.76
N VAL A 539 20.99 8.35 -15.88
CA VAL A 539 21.45 8.79 -17.20
C VAL A 539 20.41 9.78 -17.74
N GLY A 540 20.89 10.93 -18.23
CA GLY A 540 20.05 12.01 -18.71
C GLY A 540 20.06 13.23 -17.80
N LEU A 541 19.18 14.18 -18.09
CA LEU A 541 19.03 15.41 -17.30
C LEU A 541 17.93 15.21 -16.25
N PRO A 542 18.13 15.71 -15.01
CA PRO A 542 17.03 15.82 -14.07
C PRO A 542 15.91 16.70 -14.64
N THR A 543 14.68 16.43 -14.22
CA THR A 543 13.51 17.26 -14.51
C THR A 543 12.94 17.84 -13.22
N TRP A 544 12.28 18.99 -13.33
CA TRP A 544 11.69 19.70 -12.21
C TRP A 544 10.30 20.16 -12.58
N GLU A 545 9.35 19.92 -11.69
CA GLU A 545 8.04 20.57 -11.74
C GLU A 545 8.08 21.75 -10.76
N THR A 546 7.74 22.94 -11.26
CA THR A 546 7.83 24.19 -10.49
C THR A 546 6.47 24.84 -10.36
N ALA A 547 6.18 25.37 -9.17
CA ALA A 547 4.93 26.02 -8.90
C ALA A 547 4.80 27.39 -9.59
N GLU A 548 3.60 27.71 -10.03
CA GLU A 548 3.18 28.98 -10.59
C GLU A 548 2.21 29.71 -9.65
N LYS A 549 2.40 31.02 -9.47
CA LYS A 549 1.50 31.84 -8.63
C LYS A 549 0.06 31.92 -9.16
N LYS A 550 -0.14 31.68 -10.46
CA LYS A 550 -1.44 31.86 -11.10
C LYS A 550 -2.31 30.64 -10.78
N GLY A 551 -3.47 30.87 -10.18
CA GLY A 551 -4.40 29.79 -9.82
C GLY A 551 -4.14 29.19 -8.44
N THR A 552 -3.13 29.66 -7.70
CA THR A 552 -2.93 29.26 -6.31
C THR A 552 -4.13 29.68 -5.44
N HIS A 553 -4.71 28.73 -4.72
CA HIS A 553 -5.82 28.96 -3.79
C HIS A 553 -5.39 29.79 -2.57
N PRO A 554 -6.35 30.43 -1.86
CA PRO A 554 -6.06 31.19 -0.65
C PRO A 554 -5.29 30.39 0.42
N ASN A 555 -4.52 31.11 1.24
CA ASN A 555 -3.68 30.51 2.28
C ASN A 555 -4.48 30.13 3.54
N TYR A 556 -5.44 29.21 3.43
CA TYR A 556 -6.11 28.56 4.56
C TYR A 556 -5.31 27.34 5.06
N PRO A 557 -5.40 26.96 6.35
CA PRO A 557 -4.78 25.73 6.85
C PRO A 557 -5.14 24.48 6.06
N ILE A 558 -4.14 23.63 5.83
CA ILE A 558 -4.30 22.30 5.25
C ILE A 558 -3.82 21.25 6.24
N VAL A 559 -4.61 20.19 6.40
CA VAL A 559 -4.25 18.93 7.06
C VAL A 559 -4.37 17.83 6.02
N ILE A 560 -3.39 16.93 5.93
CA ILE A 560 -3.43 15.81 5.00
C ILE A 560 -3.46 14.51 5.79
N LEU A 561 -4.44 13.66 5.49
CA LEU A 561 -4.50 12.31 6.03
C LEU A 561 -3.67 11.36 5.15
N ILE A 562 -2.79 10.59 5.78
CA ILE A 562 -1.91 9.61 5.11
C ILE A 562 -1.88 8.28 5.87
N ASN A 563 -1.62 7.19 5.16
CA ASN A 563 -1.38 5.89 5.78
C ASN A 563 -0.38 5.03 5.01
N SER A 564 -0.17 3.80 5.47
CA SER A 564 0.76 2.83 4.88
C SER A 564 0.46 2.44 3.41
N SER A 565 -0.71 2.79 2.90
CA SER A 565 -1.12 2.58 1.50
C SER A 565 -1.00 3.85 0.65
N SER A 566 -0.78 5.02 1.25
CA SER A 566 -0.45 6.25 0.53
C SER A 566 0.91 6.09 -0.14
N ALA A 567 0.99 6.14 -1.47
CA ALA A 567 2.23 5.87 -2.21
C ALA A 567 2.42 6.82 -3.40
N SER A 568 3.67 6.96 -3.87
CA SER A 568 4.00 7.63 -5.14
C SER A 568 3.47 9.07 -5.21
N ALA A 569 2.54 9.39 -6.12
CA ALA A 569 1.91 10.71 -6.21
C ALA A 569 1.35 11.24 -4.87
N SER A 570 0.78 10.35 -4.03
CA SER A 570 0.34 10.72 -2.67
C SER A 570 1.50 11.18 -1.80
N GLU A 571 2.67 10.56 -1.92
CA GLU A 571 3.90 10.92 -1.21
C GLU A 571 4.53 12.19 -1.76
N ILE A 572 4.37 12.46 -3.06
CA ILE A 572 4.78 13.73 -3.68
C ILE A 572 3.95 14.88 -3.12
N VAL A 573 2.61 14.79 -3.14
CA VAL A 573 1.75 15.87 -2.63
C VAL A 573 1.95 16.07 -1.12
N SER A 574 1.83 14.99 -0.33
CA SER A 574 1.98 15.09 1.13
C SER A 574 3.38 15.55 1.53
N GLY A 575 4.42 14.97 0.91
CA GLY A 575 5.81 15.30 1.17
C GLY A 575 6.17 16.71 0.73
N ALA A 576 5.73 17.17 -0.45
CA ALA A 576 6.02 18.52 -0.91
C ALA A 576 5.34 19.57 -0.03
N LEU A 577 4.05 19.40 0.27
CA LEU A 577 3.30 20.36 1.07
C LEU A 577 3.74 20.40 2.54
N SER A 578 4.26 19.30 3.10
CA SER A 578 4.82 19.29 4.46
C SER A 578 6.31 19.67 4.51
N ASP A 579 7.03 19.58 3.39
CA ASP A 579 8.47 19.89 3.32
C ASP A 579 8.76 21.27 3.92
N LYS A 580 9.87 21.37 4.66
CA LYS A 580 10.33 22.63 5.29
C LYS A 580 10.41 23.83 4.33
N SER A 581 10.53 23.59 3.02
CA SER A 581 10.56 24.61 1.98
C SER A 581 9.19 25.29 1.80
N PHE A 582 8.08 24.56 2.02
CA PHE A 582 6.72 25.08 1.90
C PHE A 582 5.98 25.16 3.24
N SER A 583 6.12 24.17 4.12
CA SER A 583 5.44 24.09 5.44
C SER A 583 3.94 24.41 5.34
N ARG A 584 3.30 23.96 4.26
CA ARG A 584 1.95 24.32 3.83
C ARG A 584 0.88 23.44 4.47
N ALA A 585 1.20 22.17 4.73
CA ALA A 585 0.31 21.17 5.30
C ALA A 585 0.87 20.54 6.58
N THR A 586 -0.03 19.97 7.40
CA THR A 586 0.30 19.11 8.54
C THR A 586 -0.21 17.72 8.24
N LEU A 587 0.62 16.69 8.44
CA LEU A 587 0.31 15.30 8.13
C LEU A 587 -0.22 14.58 9.37
N VAL A 588 -1.33 13.86 9.21
CA VAL A 588 -1.97 13.09 10.29
C VAL A 588 -2.20 11.65 9.82
N GLY A 589 -1.95 10.67 10.69
CA GLY A 589 -2.20 9.25 10.40
C GLY A 589 -0.97 8.39 10.59
N GLU A 590 -0.57 7.65 9.56
CA GLU A 590 0.53 6.68 9.60
C GLU A 590 1.57 6.96 8.51
N GLN A 591 2.76 6.38 8.69
CA GLN A 591 3.85 6.44 7.71
C GLN A 591 3.39 5.92 6.34
N THR A 592 3.77 6.62 5.27
CA THR A 592 3.42 6.23 3.89
C THR A 592 4.15 4.96 3.42
N TYR A 593 3.77 4.46 2.25
CA TYR A 593 4.28 3.21 1.69
C TYR A 593 5.81 3.21 1.48
N GLY A 594 6.38 4.33 1.05
CA GLY A 594 7.79 4.47 0.72
C GLY A 594 8.14 3.91 -0.65
N LYS A 595 7.50 4.38 -1.73
CA LYS A 595 7.82 3.91 -3.09
C LYS A 595 9.04 4.61 -3.67
N GLY A 596 9.11 5.94 -3.53
CA GLY A 596 10.27 6.78 -3.85
C GLY A 596 10.78 6.79 -5.31
N SER A 597 10.16 6.02 -6.20
CA SER A 597 10.67 5.68 -7.54
C SER A 597 9.70 6.03 -8.67
N VAL A 598 10.27 6.36 -9.83
CA VAL A 598 9.58 6.62 -11.10
C VAL A 598 9.89 5.49 -12.07
N GLN A 599 8.83 4.84 -12.56
CA GLN A 599 8.95 3.81 -13.58
C GLN A 599 8.74 4.41 -14.97
N THR A 600 9.45 3.84 -15.94
CA THR A 600 9.20 4.07 -17.36
C THR A 600 8.82 2.76 -18.03
N ILE A 601 8.12 2.86 -19.15
CA ILE A 601 7.76 1.72 -20.00
C ILE A 601 8.49 1.90 -21.32
N SER A 602 9.08 0.81 -21.81
CA SER A 602 9.73 0.80 -23.10
C SER A 602 9.19 -0.32 -23.96
N ASP A 603 8.76 0.05 -25.16
CA ASP A 603 8.26 -0.88 -26.16
C ASP A 603 9.40 -1.61 -26.86
N TYR A 604 9.14 -2.85 -27.25
CA TYR A 604 10.02 -3.64 -28.09
C TYR A 604 9.43 -3.79 -29.50
N PRO A 605 9.87 -3.01 -30.50
CA PRO A 605 9.48 -3.23 -31.87
C PRO A 605 9.74 -4.69 -32.30
N GLY A 606 8.67 -5.40 -32.65
CA GLY A 606 8.70 -6.74 -33.24
C GLY A 606 8.60 -7.94 -32.28
N SER A 607 8.65 -7.77 -30.96
CA SER A 607 8.49 -8.91 -30.01
C SER A 607 7.14 -8.97 -29.32
N GLY A 608 6.37 -7.87 -29.33
CA GLY A 608 5.07 -7.78 -28.66
C GLY A 608 5.14 -7.69 -27.13
N ALA A 609 6.33 -7.65 -26.53
CA ALA A 609 6.55 -7.43 -25.09
C ALA A 609 6.80 -5.95 -24.79
N GLN A 610 6.78 -5.59 -23.50
CA GLN A 610 7.25 -4.30 -22.98
C GLN A 610 8.16 -4.50 -21.77
N LEU A 611 8.98 -3.51 -21.45
CA LEU A 611 9.76 -3.48 -20.21
C LEU A 611 9.33 -2.31 -19.36
N LYS A 612 8.90 -2.62 -18.14
CA LYS A 612 8.67 -1.64 -17.10
C LYS A 612 9.85 -1.67 -16.14
N TYR A 613 10.52 -0.54 -15.93
CA TYR A 613 11.67 -0.48 -15.03
C TYR A 613 11.77 0.84 -14.30
N THR A 614 12.41 0.82 -13.12
CA THR A 614 12.69 2.03 -12.37
C THR A 614 13.81 2.81 -13.04
N MET A 615 13.48 4.01 -13.53
CA MET A 615 14.39 4.88 -14.28
C MET A 615 14.97 5.99 -13.40
N ALA A 616 14.22 6.44 -12.40
CA ALA A 616 14.59 7.60 -11.58
C ALA A 616 14.00 7.51 -10.17
N TYR A 617 14.54 8.35 -9.28
CA TYR A 617 13.92 8.65 -7.99
C TYR A 617 13.40 10.08 -7.97
N TYR A 618 12.26 10.28 -7.29
CA TYR A 618 11.74 11.63 -7.07
C TYR A 618 12.24 12.20 -5.74
N HIS A 619 12.46 13.51 -5.74
CA HIS A 619 12.95 14.28 -4.60
C HIS A 619 11.96 15.40 -4.28
N LEU A 620 11.74 15.59 -2.98
CA LEU A 620 10.93 16.65 -2.41
C LEU A 620 11.55 18.03 -2.63
N PRO A 621 10.83 19.14 -2.39
CA PRO A 621 11.32 20.51 -2.59
C PRO A 621 12.69 20.81 -1.95
N SER A 622 12.98 20.24 -0.78
CA SER A 622 14.26 20.40 -0.11
C SER A 622 15.44 19.65 -0.75
N GLY A 623 15.19 18.87 -1.81
CA GLY A 623 16.13 17.93 -2.42
C GLY A 623 16.21 16.58 -1.70
N GLN A 624 15.39 16.35 -0.67
CA GLN A 624 15.33 15.07 0.02
C GLN A 624 14.69 13.99 -0.88
N ARG A 625 15.40 12.87 -1.09
CA ARG A 625 14.83 11.67 -1.72
C ARG A 625 13.82 11.01 -0.77
N VAL A 626 12.68 10.59 -1.30
CA VAL A 626 11.78 9.71 -0.54
C VAL A 626 12.40 8.32 -0.47
N ASN A 627 12.67 7.85 0.75
CA ASN A 627 13.32 6.58 0.99
C ASN A 627 12.41 5.41 0.57
N ASP A 628 12.94 4.51 -0.25
CA ASP A 628 12.24 3.29 -0.68
C ASP A 628 12.20 2.25 0.46
N ARG A 629 11.01 1.70 0.73
CA ARG A 629 10.79 0.73 1.80
C ARG A 629 11.63 -0.53 1.64
N HIS A 630 11.69 -1.08 0.44
CA HIS A 630 12.42 -2.31 0.18
C HIS A 630 13.93 -2.14 0.48
N SER A 631 14.49 -1.01 0.06
CA SER A 631 15.88 -0.62 0.29
C SER A 631 16.18 -0.37 1.78
N MET A 632 15.28 0.29 2.50
CA MET A 632 15.44 0.54 3.94
C MET A 632 15.33 -0.75 4.76
N GLN A 633 14.39 -1.64 4.42
CA GLN A 633 14.21 -2.93 5.11
C GLN A 633 15.44 -3.84 4.95
N LYS A 634 16.10 -3.86 3.77
CA LYS A 634 17.38 -4.56 3.58
C LYS A 634 18.48 -4.09 4.53
N GLN A 635 18.41 -2.84 4.99
CA GLN A 635 19.33 -2.23 5.95
C GLN A 635 18.83 -2.31 7.41
N ASN A 636 17.73 -3.04 7.66
CA ASN A 636 17.02 -3.07 8.95
C ASN A 636 16.62 -1.67 9.45
N ARG A 637 16.29 -0.75 8.54
CA ARG A 637 15.81 0.61 8.83
C ARG A 637 14.30 0.71 8.69
N LYS A 638 13.69 1.63 9.44
CA LYS A 638 12.24 1.91 9.44
C LYS A 638 11.84 3.31 8.95
N ASP A 639 12.78 4.09 8.42
CA ASP A 639 12.57 5.48 8.00
C ASP A 639 12.38 5.65 6.48
N TRP A 640 11.51 4.82 5.90
CA TRP A 640 11.04 4.96 4.51
C TRP A 640 9.87 5.96 4.38
N GLY A 641 9.50 6.32 3.15
CA GLY A 641 8.31 7.12 2.89
C GLY A 641 8.33 8.50 3.59
N ILE A 642 7.14 8.99 3.91
CA ILE A 642 6.84 10.25 4.58
C ILE A 642 6.22 9.92 5.94
N MET A 643 6.74 10.56 6.99
CA MET A 643 6.21 10.40 8.34
C MET A 643 5.06 11.38 8.59
N PRO A 644 4.02 10.99 9.34
CA PRO A 644 3.01 11.92 9.83
C PRO A 644 3.62 12.86 10.88
N ASP A 645 3.13 14.09 10.96
CA ASP A 645 3.46 15.00 12.06
C ASP A 645 2.70 14.62 13.34
N VAL A 646 1.45 14.17 13.18
CA VAL A 646 0.61 13.63 14.26
C VAL A 646 0.28 12.17 13.96
N LYS A 647 0.95 11.25 14.66
CA LYS A 647 0.79 9.82 14.46
C LYS A 647 -0.45 9.30 15.19
N ILE A 648 -1.36 8.65 14.45
CA ILE A 648 -2.52 7.90 14.98
C ILE A 648 -2.68 6.64 14.15
N GLU A 649 -2.54 5.48 14.79
CA GLU A 649 -2.66 4.16 14.16
C GLU A 649 -4.08 3.62 14.28
N LEU A 650 -4.57 3.00 13.21
CA LEU A 650 -5.78 2.17 13.23
C LEU A 650 -5.38 0.70 13.12
N VAL A 651 -5.90 -0.14 14.02
CA VAL A 651 -5.69 -1.60 13.90
C VAL A 651 -6.62 -2.21 12.85
N GLY A 652 -6.43 -3.48 12.48
CA GLY A 652 -7.12 -4.10 11.35
C GLY A 652 -8.66 -4.01 11.41
N ASP A 653 -9.26 -4.34 12.55
CA ASP A 653 -10.72 -4.25 12.73
C ASP A 653 -11.23 -2.80 12.78
N GLU A 654 -10.44 -1.86 13.31
CA GLU A 654 -10.77 -0.42 13.30
C GLU A 654 -10.77 0.11 11.86
N THR A 655 -9.73 -0.26 11.09
CA THR A 655 -9.62 0.08 9.66
C THR A 655 -10.77 -0.52 8.85
N LYS A 656 -11.10 -1.79 9.09
CA LYS A 656 -12.23 -2.46 8.43
C LYS A 656 -13.54 -1.72 8.70
N LYS A 657 -13.83 -1.41 9.96
CA LYS A 657 -15.05 -0.69 10.36
C LYS A 657 -15.11 0.71 9.73
N MET A 658 -14.00 1.43 9.72
CA MET A 658 -13.89 2.74 9.06
C MET A 658 -14.17 2.62 7.55
N LEU A 659 -13.58 1.62 6.86
CA LEU A 659 -13.80 1.39 5.43
C LEU A 659 -15.25 0.96 5.13
N GLU A 660 -15.87 0.16 5.98
CA GLU A 660 -17.28 -0.23 5.87
C GLU A 660 -18.19 1.00 5.93
N ILE A 661 -18.00 1.87 6.94
CA ILE A 661 -18.78 3.10 7.10
C ILE A 661 -18.54 4.07 5.94
N GLU A 662 -17.29 4.22 5.51
CA GLU A 662 -16.91 5.02 4.35
C GLU A 662 -17.62 4.52 3.09
N ARG A 663 -17.55 3.21 2.82
CA ARG A 663 -18.18 2.59 1.65
C ARG A 663 -19.68 2.79 1.66
N ASP A 664 -20.31 2.58 2.81
CA ASP A 664 -21.76 2.76 3.02
C ASP A 664 -22.18 4.22 2.76
N ASN A 665 -21.38 5.19 3.19
CA ASN A 665 -21.58 6.62 2.93
C ASN A 665 -21.32 7.05 1.47
N ASP A 666 -20.44 6.33 0.76
CA ASP A 666 -20.14 6.58 -0.64
C ASP A 666 -21.26 6.12 -1.58
N VAL A 667 -22.11 5.19 -1.12
CA VAL A 667 -23.24 4.67 -1.89
C VAL A 667 -24.23 5.78 -2.22
N LEU A 668 -24.34 6.05 -3.51
CA LEU A 668 -25.27 7.04 -4.05
C LEU A 668 -26.74 6.66 -3.82
N ALA A 669 -27.06 5.47 -4.29
CA ALA A 669 -28.32 4.76 -4.17
C ALA A 669 -28.07 3.36 -4.74
N GLY A 670 -28.77 2.33 -4.25
CA GLY A 670 -29.04 1.17 -5.12
C GLY A 670 -29.76 1.69 -6.36
N ALA A 671 -29.58 1.07 -7.53
CA ALA A 671 -30.46 1.34 -8.67
C ALA A 671 -31.94 1.03 -8.30
N ASN A 672 -32.18 0.28 -7.22
CA ASN A 672 -33.42 0.08 -6.45
C ASN A 672 -34.65 0.05 -7.36
N HIS A 673 -34.52 -0.79 -8.39
CA HIS A 673 -35.59 -1.09 -9.34
C HIS A 673 -36.78 -1.80 -8.67
N ASP A 674 -36.55 -2.40 -7.51
CA ASP A 674 -37.58 -3.01 -6.68
C ASP A 674 -38.06 -2.03 -5.61
N LYS A 675 -39.37 -1.74 -5.60
CA LYS A 675 -40.05 -0.81 -4.67
C LYS A 675 -39.99 -1.23 -3.19
N ASN A 676 -39.17 -2.20 -2.82
CA ASN A 676 -38.91 -2.58 -1.43
C ASN A 676 -37.74 -1.75 -0.90
N LYS A 677 -38.06 -0.80 -0.01
CA LYS A 677 -37.09 0.03 0.70
C LYS A 677 -36.09 -0.84 1.50
N SER A 678 -35.01 -1.31 0.90
CA SER A 678 -33.78 -1.46 1.67
C SER A 678 -33.30 -0.03 1.96
N LYS A 679 -33.31 0.36 3.22
CA LYS A 679 -32.83 1.68 3.65
C LYS A 679 -31.34 1.72 3.30
N LEU A 680 -30.89 2.71 2.53
CA LEU A 680 -29.45 2.93 2.34
C LEU A 680 -28.83 3.02 3.73
N ASN A 681 -27.84 2.16 4.02
CA ASN A 681 -27.06 2.29 5.24
C ASN A 681 -26.22 3.54 5.09
N ARG A 682 -26.70 4.66 5.62
CA ARG A 682 -25.94 5.91 5.69
C ARG A 682 -25.64 6.19 7.14
N HIS A 683 -24.38 6.49 7.39
CA HIS A 683 -23.88 6.78 8.72
C HIS A 683 -23.86 8.29 8.96
N THR A 684 -24.21 8.66 10.17
CA THR A 684 -24.10 10.04 10.65
C THR A 684 -22.64 10.47 10.71
N LEU A 685 -22.43 11.79 10.77
CA LEU A 685 -21.09 12.35 11.03
C LEU A 685 -20.53 11.81 12.35
N GLU A 686 -21.34 11.66 13.39
CA GLU A 686 -20.90 11.12 14.69
C GLU A 686 -20.41 9.67 14.57
N GLU A 687 -21.14 8.80 13.86
CA GLU A 687 -20.71 7.41 13.60
C GLU A 687 -19.42 7.35 12.76
N THR A 688 -19.28 8.27 11.80
CA THR A 688 -18.05 8.40 10.99
C THR A 688 -16.87 8.80 11.86
N LEU A 689 -17.00 9.83 12.70
CA LEU A 689 -15.92 10.30 13.57
C LEU A 689 -15.56 9.31 14.68
N THR A 690 -16.55 8.57 15.21
CA THR A 690 -16.31 7.55 16.24
C THR A 690 -15.66 6.28 15.71
N SER A 691 -15.71 6.04 14.39
CA SER A 691 -15.00 4.92 13.74
C SER A 691 -13.66 5.34 13.13
N ASP A 692 -13.48 6.62 12.80
CA ASP A 692 -12.27 7.16 12.20
C ASP A 692 -11.49 8.08 13.16
N TYR A 693 -10.60 7.48 13.93
CA TYR A 693 -9.76 8.22 14.88
C TYR A 693 -8.75 9.14 14.21
N GLN A 694 -8.31 8.80 12.99
CA GLN A 694 -7.38 9.62 12.23
C GLN A 694 -8.08 10.89 11.73
N LEU A 695 -9.27 10.77 11.14
CA LEU A 695 -10.08 11.93 10.71
C LEU A 695 -10.48 12.81 11.89
N THR A 696 -10.91 12.22 13.01
CA THR A 696 -11.23 12.97 14.22
C THR A 696 -10.03 13.78 14.71
N THR A 697 -8.84 13.17 14.72
CA THR A 697 -7.60 13.88 15.08
C THR A 697 -7.26 14.97 14.07
N ALA A 698 -7.43 14.74 12.77
CA ALA A 698 -7.22 15.75 11.73
C ALA A 698 -8.14 16.96 11.89
N ILE A 699 -9.40 16.78 12.30
CA ILE A 699 -10.32 17.88 12.63
C ILE A 699 -9.80 18.69 13.81
N LEU A 700 -9.31 18.04 14.87
CA LEU A 700 -8.72 18.71 16.03
C LEU A 700 -7.48 19.53 15.65
N VAL A 701 -6.60 18.98 14.81
CA VAL A 701 -5.42 19.68 14.26
C VAL A 701 -5.84 20.85 13.38
N ALA A 702 -6.84 20.67 12.51
CA ALA A 702 -7.37 21.75 11.65
C ALA A 702 -7.95 22.90 12.49
N ARG A 703 -8.70 22.60 13.55
CA ARG A 703 -9.20 23.60 14.51
C ARG A 703 -8.05 24.35 15.19
N ALA A 704 -6.98 23.67 15.60
CA ALA A 704 -5.80 24.32 16.18
C ALA A 704 -5.11 25.28 15.17
N LYS A 705 -4.97 24.87 13.90
CA LYS A 705 -4.41 25.72 12.84
C LYS A 705 -5.32 26.92 12.51
N LEU A 706 -6.63 26.79 12.65
CA LEU A 706 -7.58 27.91 12.51
C LEU A 706 -7.33 28.97 13.60
N ILE A 707 -7.10 28.56 14.85
CA ILE A 707 -6.74 29.47 15.94
C ILE A 707 -5.45 30.21 15.59
N GLN A 708 -4.41 29.50 15.16
CA GLN A 708 -3.14 30.11 14.74
C GLN A 708 -3.32 31.11 13.59
N SER A 709 -4.16 30.79 12.60
CA SER A 709 -4.41 31.67 11.46
C SER A 709 -5.18 32.93 11.85
N GLY A 710 -6.10 32.81 12.82
CA GLY A 710 -6.82 33.94 13.41
C GLY A 710 -5.91 34.90 14.17
N LEU A 711 -4.77 34.44 14.69
CA LEU A 711 -3.76 35.30 15.33
C LEU A 711 -2.90 36.10 14.34
N LYS A 712 -2.81 35.64 13.09
CA LYS A 712 -1.99 36.26 12.03
C LYS A 712 -2.72 37.33 11.22
N LYS A 713 -4.05 37.43 11.38
CA LYS A 713 -4.89 38.49 10.83
C LYS A 713 -5.04 39.60 11.87
#